data_AF-A0A933N941-F1
#
_entry.id   AF-A0A933N941-F1
#
_cell.length_a   1.000
_cell.length_b   1.000
_cell.length_c   1.000
_cell.angle_alpha   90.00
_cell.angle_beta   90.00
_cell.angle_gamma   90.00
#
_symmetry.space_group_name_H-M   'P 1'
#
loop_
_entity.id
_entity.type
_entity.pdbx_description
1 polymer ?
#
loop_
_entity_poly.entity_id
_entity_poly.type
_entity_poly.pdbx_seq_one_letter_code
_entity_poly.pdbx_strand_id
1 'polypeptide(L)'
;MRELGRRRQRVLAPYRGGLWSLFVLLAAQPAWADDDEPLEDERFEGLTIERFEIEAPPREDVTSLTELSGIEVGRAFRHEDVRAAIRVLFRTGRFEDVKLLARREGNSVAIRAELAPRLWIRELAVTGDEGLVDAALVEQALGVSVGDPVQTDHFRSWADKLEDVLARRGYHAAAVGLGSVSRDENGGLGLVARINAGPVTRVRKLVLEGRPRQSAFRIREALGVVEEGVLDLEHIEARSKDLLADYRARGYYEAKISPPKVVRIASDPDFPIADLVISIDAGPQIAVFWTGSEVFRKRELDRSLEVLEEIGLSREVITEIEDSVLARYQRRGYWKARVDAIVRATPDGAKKEVWFRIREGRPVRVGVLRFPGQPNIPEISEALLEEKVEQVVSQSLGTDAEGAGANQAAISELLGDRPAHRLSHADVELEPEPRRVYLKKAYAEATQAIADLYRDQGYLAAEVGPAKVTERVRVGGGTELAVEMPIRAGVRWLLGSVSFRGNEVVDALDLFDLAGKVQIGATLGAEPLSFYRVEEARRVLENHYRDLGHLFVKVEQHYREVTARGSVASSKFSESPSRALSEICLEELRSASTSCEVELVFRIQEGSRATVRKIRPPIGAESTRESLVRNELTLFEGDVLSAAELRKSERNLLRLGVFSKVSVHPLDPDTEEPTKDVVVEVTEKKPVAVEVGAGLSTEEGVRVFAGLTHSNVLGRAIRAQANARANVQPFLFLYSDAIRGQIETLFAERPVEYALSVGLDYPHILGLPRGFGAGVDVAVLQDNDPAFREDARTVTLGFSYKGLRPELLGHPRPIGLQLRLGFEWSDLRCNELAGFTNVCGANADPGRRSSGTAIYASIRPSISFDLRDDALDPRLGLYVEARPEMYFGFNEDSPDLLDLRAKLNGYLPLPLGTSLAVSLMTWRIVPFPETAPIPVNRRYFAGGRSTIRGYQEQTLFPADVASDVSELSPGGLLFFALKSEVRIPISEAFAVAPFVDVGDLFADPKQLTLSDATRRAAGVGLRYQTPIGPLLLDFGFPFAPRRLSEVAWTIHFAAVGSF
;
A
#
# COMPACT_ATOMS: atom_id res chain seq x y z
N MET A 1 -26.95 56.15 7.46
CA MET A 1 -27.44 55.75 8.80
C MET A 1 -26.41 54.78 9.35
N ARG A 2 -25.50 55.19 10.25
CA ARG A 2 -25.72 55.45 11.69
C ARG A 2 -26.24 54.22 12.42
N GLU A 3 -25.47 53.85 13.45
CA GLU A 3 -25.88 53.15 14.68
C GLU A 3 -26.12 51.64 14.56
N LEU A 4 -25.74 50.75 15.48
CA LEU A 4 -25.11 50.69 16.81
C LEU A 4 -24.81 49.17 17.00
N GLY A 5 -23.86 48.64 17.77
CA GLY A 5 -22.92 49.18 18.73
C GLY A 5 -22.21 48.03 19.47
N ARG A 6 -20.88 48.19 19.62
CA ARG A 6 -20.02 47.86 20.78
C ARG A 6 -20.53 46.92 21.90
N ARG A 7 -19.65 45.97 22.28
CA ARG A 7 -19.06 45.82 23.64
C ARG A 7 -17.78 44.97 23.56
N ARG A 8 -16.58 45.57 23.68
CA ARG A 8 -15.72 45.74 24.87
C ARG A 8 -14.86 44.50 25.21
N GLN A 9 -13.57 44.57 24.86
CA GLN A 9 -12.49 44.21 25.78
C GLN A 9 -11.49 45.36 25.85
N ARG A 10 -11.15 45.74 27.09
CA ARG A 10 -10.26 46.84 27.44
C ARG A 10 -8.82 46.35 27.43
N VAL A 11 -7.98 47.16 26.81
CA VAL A 11 -6.54 47.25 26.98
C VAL A 11 -6.22 47.74 28.40
N LEU A 12 -5.14 47.23 28.99
CA LEU A 12 -4.30 47.99 29.92
C LEU A 12 -2.87 48.01 29.40
N ALA A 13 -2.37 49.22 29.26
CA ALA A 13 -1.10 49.64 28.70
C ALA A 13 0.09 49.37 29.64
N PRO A 14 1.34 49.44 29.15
CA PRO A 14 2.53 49.29 29.97
C PRO A 14 2.87 50.61 30.68
N TYR A 15 3.26 50.54 31.95
CA TYR A 15 3.86 51.65 32.69
C TYR A 15 5.29 51.27 33.09
N ARG A 16 6.23 52.14 32.75
CA ARG A 16 7.65 52.14 33.13
C ARG A 16 7.86 53.00 34.39
N GLY A 17 8.88 52.63 35.16
CA GLY A 17 9.60 53.48 36.14
C GLY A 17 9.31 53.09 37.60
N GLY A 18 10.29 52.90 38.48
CA GLY A 18 11.74 53.02 38.40
C GLY A 18 12.36 52.73 39.77
N LEU A 19 13.67 52.49 39.74
CA LEU A 19 14.68 53.05 40.66
C LEU A 19 14.97 52.38 42.02
N TRP A 20 16.30 52.18 42.17
CA TRP A 20 17.14 52.11 43.37
C TRP A 20 17.38 50.78 44.09
N SER A 21 18.70 50.56 44.21
CA SER A 21 19.46 50.10 45.38
C SER A 21 19.50 48.62 45.73
N LEU A 22 20.65 48.03 45.38
CA LEU A 22 21.66 47.55 46.32
C LEU A 22 21.12 46.94 47.64
N PHE A 23 21.05 45.61 47.68
CA PHE A 23 21.31 44.86 48.91
C PHE A 23 22.18 43.66 48.56
N VAL A 24 23.48 43.84 48.83
CA VAL A 24 24.46 42.77 48.92
C VAL A 24 24.26 42.10 50.28
N LEU A 25 24.01 40.80 50.28
CA LEU A 25 24.19 39.95 51.45
C LEU A 25 25.01 38.75 51.02
N LEU A 26 26.24 38.73 51.57
CA LEU A 26 27.28 37.73 51.39
C LEU A 26 26.74 36.32 51.66
N ALA A 27 26.91 35.44 50.69
CA ALA A 27 27.28 34.05 50.94
C ALA A 27 28.65 33.84 50.28
N ALA A 28 29.67 33.70 51.12
CA ALA A 28 31.03 33.43 50.68
C ALA A 28 31.10 32.04 50.05
N GLN A 29 31.50 31.98 48.79
CA GLN A 29 32.17 30.82 48.22
C GLN A 29 33.63 31.22 47.94
N PRO A 30 34.60 30.33 48.16
CA PRO A 30 36.00 30.67 47.94
C PRO A 30 36.20 30.89 46.44
N ALA A 31 36.48 32.15 46.07
CA ALA A 31 36.96 32.49 44.75
C ALA A 31 38.33 31.82 44.55
N TRP A 32 38.43 30.94 43.55
CA TRP A 32 39.71 30.61 42.96
C TRP A 32 40.11 31.82 42.11
N ALA A 33 41.28 32.38 42.40
CA ALA A 33 41.87 33.47 41.63
C ALA A 33 42.35 32.96 40.25
N ASP A 34 42.36 33.86 39.26
CA ASP A 34 42.72 33.73 37.83
C ASP A 34 44.13 33.15 37.50
N ASP A 35 44.60 32.09 38.17
CA ASP A 35 45.91 31.46 37.96
C ASP A 35 45.81 30.02 37.40
N ASP A 36 44.78 29.71 36.60
CA ASP A 36 44.68 28.43 35.89
C ASP A 36 45.36 28.56 34.51
N GLU A 37 46.47 27.85 34.29
CA GLU A 37 47.25 27.90 33.04
C GLU A 37 46.95 26.66 32.16
N PRO A 38 46.95 26.80 30.82
CA PRO A 38 46.81 25.67 29.92
C PRO A 38 47.96 24.67 30.10
N LEU A 39 47.59 23.39 30.15
CA LEU A 39 48.38 22.21 30.53
C LEU A 39 49.60 21.86 29.64
N GLU A 40 50.09 22.78 28.81
CA GLU A 40 51.25 22.57 27.92
C GLU A 40 52.58 23.04 28.54
N ASP A 41 52.57 23.50 29.78
CA ASP A 41 53.76 24.02 30.45
C ASP A 41 54.61 22.90 31.07
N GLU A 42 55.85 22.76 30.62
CA GLU A 42 56.82 21.76 31.12
C GLU A 42 57.07 21.84 32.64
N ARG A 43 56.69 22.95 33.30
CA ARG A 43 56.84 23.18 34.75
C ARG A 43 56.01 22.24 35.63
N PHE A 44 55.04 21.50 35.08
CA PHE A 44 54.20 20.56 35.83
C PHE A 44 54.72 19.11 35.81
N GLU A 45 55.67 18.78 34.93
CA GLU A 45 56.18 17.42 34.75
C GLU A 45 56.86 16.89 36.04
N GLY A 46 56.44 15.72 36.50
CA GLY A 46 57.01 15.06 37.69
C GLY A 46 56.45 15.52 39.04
N LEU A 47 55.55 16.51 39.10
CA LEU A 47 54.83 16.89 40.33
C LEU A 47 53.78 15.85 40.72
N THR A 48 53.51 15.65 42.01
CA THR A 48 52.48 14.69 42.44
C THR A 48 51.08 15.26 42.23
N ILE A 49 50.18 14.52 41.58
CA ILE A 49 48.78 14.89 41.42
C ILE A 49 48.08 14.73 42.77
N GLU A 50 47.68 15.83 43.40
CA GLU A 50 47.04 15.81 44.72
C GLU A 50 45.52 15.85 44.63
N ARG A 51 44.98 16.40 43.53
CA ARG A 51 43.55 16.50 43.29
C ARG A 51 43.22 16.42 41.81
N PHE A 52 42.18 15.68 41.47
CA PHE A 52 41.58 15.65 40.13
C PHE A 52 40.07 15.81 40.25
N GLU A 53 39.53 16.87 39.66
CA GLU A 53 38.11 17.19 39.68
C GLU A 53 37.59 17.26 38.24
N ILE A 54 36.44 16.64 37.97
CA ILE A 54 35.75 16.76 36.68
C ILE A 54 34.48 17.57 36.89
N GLU A 55 34.37 18.67 36.16
CA GLU A 55 33.16 19.44 35.99
C GLU A 55 32.45 18.97 34.72
N ALA A 56 31.46 18.09 34.93
CA ALA A 56 30.68 17.46 33.87
C ALA A 56 29.21 17.95 33.89
N PRO A 57 28.49 17.84 32.76
CA PRO A 57 27.05 18.09 32.70
C PRO A 57 26.27 17.24 33.72
N PRO A 58 25.11 17.70 34.25
CA PRO A 58 24.40 17.05 35.37
C PRO A 58 23.97 15.59 35.15
N ARG A 59 23.91 15.11 33.90
CA ARG A 59 23.55 13.72 33.55
C ARG A 59 24.73 12.75 33.48
N GLU A 60 25.96 13.23 33.57
CA GLU A 60 27.14 12.37 33.48
C GLU A 60 27.61 11.93 34.87
N ASP A 61 27.96 10.65 34.99
CA ASP A 61 28.56 10.13 36.21
C ASP A 61 30.05 10.51 36.24
N VAL A 62 30.34 11.50 37.08
CA VAL A 62 31.70 12.00 37.36
C VAL A 62 32.64 10.87 37.77
N THR A 63 32.14 9.86 38.50
CA THR A 63 32.95 8.73 38.98
C THR A 63 33.45 7.87 37.81
N SER A 64 32.52 7.47 36.93
CA SER A 64 32.84 6.74 35.70
C SER A 64 33.77 7.51 34.77
N LEU A 65 33.58 8.83 34.63
CA LEU A 65 34.45 9.68 33.81
C LEU A 65 35.86 9.83 34.39
N THR A 66 35.98 9.85 35.72
CA THR A 66 37.26 9.89 36.43
C THR A 66 38.05 8.62 36.15
N GLU A 67 37.40 7.45 36.24
CA GLU A 67 38.01 6.15 35.91
C GLU A 67 38.40 6.05 34.43
N LEU A 68 37.54 6.52 33.52
CA LEU A 68 37.81 6.53 32.08
C LEU A 68 38.96 7.46 31.67
N SER A 69 39.18 8.56 32.40
CA SER A 69 40.26 9.51 32.10
C SER A 69 41.65 8.90 32.29
N GLY A 70 41.80 7.88 33.14
CA GLY A 70 43.08 7.26 33.47
C GLY A 70 44.00 8.09 34.37
N ILE A 71 43.53 9.23 34.90
CA ILE A 71 44.30 10.09 35.82
C ILE A 71 44.16 9.59 37.26
N GLU A 72 45.25 9.11 37.86
CA GLU A 72 45.29 8.62 39.24
C GLU A 72 45.86 9.67 40.21
N VAL A 73 45.10 10.01 41.25
CA VAL A 73 45.57 10.87 42.36
C VAL A 73 46.68 10.15 43.14
N GLY A 74 47.79 10.85 43.39
CA GLY A 74 48.99 10.35 44.07
C GLY A 74 50.14 9.93 43.13
N ARG A 75 49.92 9.94 41.80
CA ARG A 75 50.99 9.71 40.82
C ARG A 75 51.69 10.99 40.39
N ALA A 76 52.89 10.84 39.84
CA ALA A 76 53.60 11.94 39.19
C ALA A 76 52.89 12.33 37.88
N PHE A 77 52.64 13.61 37.71
CA PHE A 77 52.04 14.23 36.55
C PHE A 77 52.91 14.03 35.31
N ARG A 78 52.28 13.60 34.21
CA ARG A 78 52.89 13.45 32.89
C ARG A 78 51.98 14.04 31.82
N HIS A 79 52.56 14.81 30.90
CA HIS A 79 51.81 15.35 29.76
C HIS A 79 51.19 14.26 28.88
N GLU A 80 51.80 13.07 28.80
CA GLU A 80 51.25 11.93 28.04
C GLU A 80 49.92 11.44 28.61
N ASP A 81 49.77 11.42 29.94
CA ASP A 81 48.57 10.94 30.63
C ASP A 81 47.41 11.93 30.43
N VAL A 82 47.68 13.24 30.44
CA VAL A 82 46.70 14.30 30.14
C VAL A 82 46.22 14.22 28.68
N ARG A 83 47.14 14.05 27.73
CA ARG A 83 46.79 13.87 26.31
C ARG A 83 46.05 12.56 26.04
N ALA A 84 46.31 11.52 26.83
CA ALA A 84 45.55 10.28 26.79
C ALA A 84 44.12 10.50 27.32
N ALA A 85 43.98 11.18 28.47
CA ALA A 85 42.71 11.51 29.09
C ALA A 85 41.81 12.34 28.15
N ILE A 86 42.33 13.43 27.55
CA ILE A 86 41.59 14.24 26.57
C ILE A 86 41.12 13.38 25.40
N ARG A 87 42.00 12.53 24.84
CA ARG A 87 41.64 11.67 23.71
C ARG A 87 40.59 10.62 24.06
N VAL A 88 40.66 10.02 25.25
CA VAL A 88 39.70 9.00 25.70
C VAL A 88 38.34 9.63 25.97
N LEU A 89 38.30 10.74 26.70
CA LEU A 89 37.08 11.47 27.01
C LEU A 89 36.41 12.02 25.73
N PHE A 90 37.19 12.55 24.79
CA PHE A 90 36.66 13.02 23.49
C PHE A 90 36.17 11.86 22.61
N ARG A 91 36.85 10.70 22.62
CA ARG A 91 36.44 9.49 21.87
C ARG A 91 35.14 8.86 22.34
N THR A 92 34.66 9.20 23.54
CA THR A 92 33.32 8.78 23.98
C THR A 92 32.19 9.36 23.12
N GLY A 93 32.47 10.43 22.37
CA GLY A 93 31.49 11.10 21.49
C GLY A 93 30.42 11.92 22.23
N ARG A 94 30.48 11.99 23.56
CA ARG A 94 29.49 12.64 24.44
C ARG A 94 29.71 14.14 24.64
N PHE A 95 30.94 14.61 24.42
CA PHE A 95 31.35 15.99 24.71
C PHE A 95 31.73 16.73 23.43
N GLU A 96 31.35 18.00 23.34
CA GLU A 96 31.73 18.92 22.25
C GLU A 96 33.17 19.40 22.41
N ASP A 97 33.57 19.65 23.65
CA ASP A 97 34.91 20.12 24.02
C ASP A 97 35.33 19.51 25.36
N VAL A 98 36.62 19.21 25.50
CA VAL A 98 37.23 18.60 26.68
C VAL A 98 38.46 19.41 27.03
N LYS A 99 38.37 20.27 28.04
CA LYS A 99 39.49 21.08 28.52
C LYS A 99 39.98 20.52 29.83
N LEU A 100 41.28 20.29 29.94
CA LEU A 100 41.91 20.07 31.24
C LEU A 100 42.74 21.31 31.57
N LEU A 101 42.59 21.80 32.78
CA LEU A 101 43.33 22.90 33.38
C LEU A 101 44.14 22.36 34.54
N ALA A 102 45.32 22.92 34.80
CA ALA A 102 46.12 22.52 35.93
C ALA A 102 46.68 23.72 36.69
N ARG A 103 46.77 23.54 38.00
CA ARG A 103 47.25 24.53 38.94
C ARG A 103 48.30 23.90 39.85
N ARG A 104 49.46 24.56 39.94
CA ARG A 104 50.55 24.10 40.81
C ARG A 104 50.31 24.54 42.25
N GLU A 105 50.41 23.60 43.18
CA GLU A 105 50.33 23.82 44.63
C GLU A 105 51.65 23.38 45.28
N GLY A 106 52.67 24.25 45.23
CA GLY A 106 53.99 23.93 45.79
C GLY A 106 54.70 22.81 45.01
N ASN A 107 54.73 21.59 45.58
CA ASN A 107 55.34 20.39 44.98
C ASN A 107 54.31 19.38 44.44
N SER A 108 53.04 19.78 44.39
CA SER A 108 51.92 19.02 43.83
C SER A 108 51.17 19.81 42.75
N VAL A 109 50.28 19.13 42.03
CA VAL A 109 49.42 19.71 41.00
C VAL A 109 47.96 19.29 41.22
N ALA A 110 47.05 20.24 41.07
CA ALA A 110 45.62 20.02 41.01
C ALA A 110 45.17 20.12 39.55
N ILE A 111 44.40 19.15 39.07
CA ILE A 111 43.90 19.08 37.70
C ILE A 111 42.37 19.23 37.73
N ARG A 112 41.84 20.08 36.86
CA ARG A 112 40.40 20.26 36.65
C ARG A 112 40.04 19.95 35.21
N ALA A 113 39.11 19.04 34.97
CA ALA A 113 38.56 18.79 33.64
C ALA A 113 37.21 19.49 33.48
N GLU A 114 37.09 20.39 32.51
CA GLU A 114 35.84 21.02 32.10
C GLU A 114 35.32 20.33 30.83
N LEU A 115 34.14 19.71 30.92
CA LEU A 115 33.52 18.96 29.83
C LEU A 115 32.29 19.71 29.29
N ALA A 116 32.33 20.13 28.03
CA ALA A 116 31.18 20.77 27.39
C ALA A 116 30.26 19.72 26.74
N PRO A 117 28.94 19.73 27.01
CA PRO A 117 28.02 18.76 26.44
C PRO A 117 27.86 18.96 24.94
N ARG A 118 27.77 17.86 24.17
CA ARG A 118 27.43 17.92 22.76
C ARG A 118 25.99 18.38 22.56
N LEU A 119 25.78 19.40 21.74
CA LEU A 119 24.46 19.92 21.44
C LEU A 119 23.64 18.95 20.58
N TRP A 120 22.35 18.81 20.90
CA TRP A 120 21.38 18.03 20.13
C TRP A 120 20.00 18.70 20.13
N ILE A 121 19.18 18.41 19.13
CA ILE A 121 17.87 19.03 18.97
C ILE A 121 16.88 18.39 19.94
N ARG A 122 16.48 19.11 20.99
CA ARG A 122 15.48 18.64 21.97
C ARG A 122 14.06 18.86 21.47
N GLU A 123 13.85 20.00 20.85
CA GLU A 123 12.56 20.43 20.31
C GLU A 123 12.80 21.37 19.14
N LEU A 124 11.93 21.28 18.14
CA LEU A 124 11.88 22.17 16.99
C LEU A 124 10.54 22.90 16.99
N ALA A 125 10.55 24.21 17.17
CA ALA A 125 9.35 25.03 17.09
C ALA A 125 9.40 25.93 15.86
N VAL A 126 8.26 26.07 15.18
CA VAL A 126 8.09 26.99 14.06
C VAL A 126 7.20 28.15 14.51
N THR A 127 7.61 29.37 14.24
CA THR A 127 6.92 30.61 14.67
C THR A 127 6.89 31.62 13.53
N GLY A 128 5.87 32.47 13.47
CA GLY A 128 5.67 33.45 12.40
C GLY A 128 4.38 33.19 11.64
N ASP A 129 4.45 32.65 10.42
CA ASP A 129 3.29 32.30 9.61
C ASP A 129 2.71 30.92 9.97
N GLU A 130 1.97 30.87 11.09
CA GLU A 130 1.33 29.65 11.59
C GLU A 130 0.41 29.00 10.53
N GLY A 131 0.68 27.73 10.20
CA GLY A 131 -0.12 26.92 9.26
C GLY A 131 0.43 26.79 7.84
N LEU A 132 1.44 27.57 7.46
CA LEU A 132 2.09 27.46 6.14
C LEU A 132 3.26 26.46 6.14
N VAL A 133 4.03 26.45 7.22
CA VAL A 133 5.20 25.57 7.42
C VAL A 133 5.06 24.90 8.77
N ASP A 134 5.12 23.58 8.80
CA ASP A 134 5.14 22.79 10.03
C ASP A 134 6.54 22.25 10.32
N ALA A 135 6.72 21.68 11.51
CA ALA A 135 8.00 21.11 11.93
C ALA A 135 8.47 20.00 10.97
N ALA A 136 7.55 19.19 10.44
CA ALA A 136 7.88 18.08 9.53
C ALA A 136 8.49 18.58 8.20
N LEU A 137 7.96 19.66 7.63
CA LEU A 137 8.53 20.28 6.43
C LEU A 137 9.94 20.82 6.70
N VAL A 138 10.16 21.41 7.88
CA VAL A 138 11.48 21.91 8.29
C VAL A 138 12.45 20.74 8.48
N GLU A 139 12.06 19.66 9.15
CA GLU A 139 12.87 18.45 9.31
C GLU A 139 13.24 17.83 7.96
N GLN A 140 12.27 17.70 7.05
CA GLN A 140 12.50 17.18 5.69
C GLN A 140 13.44 18.09 4.87
N ALA A 141 13.27 19.40 4.95
CA ALA A 141 14.09 20.36 4.20
C ALA A 141 15.54 20.42 4.71
N LEU A 142 15.71 20.29 6.04
CA LEU A 142 17.02 20.37 6.69
C LEU A 142 17.74 19.01 6.73
N GLY A 143 16.99 17.91 6.65
CA GLY A 143 17.50 16.55 6.79
C GLY A 143 17.93 16.23 8.23
N VAL A 144 17.27 16.84 9.21
CA VAL A 144 17.52 16.62 10.64
C VAL A 144 16.21 16.40 11.38
N SER A 145 16.26 15.57 12.42
CA SER A 145 15.13 15.22 13.26
C SER A 145 15.39 15.63 14.71
N VAL A 146 14.33 15.76 15.51
CA VAL A 146 14.46 15.82 16.97
C VAL A 146 15.26 14.60 17.46
N GLY A 147 16.31 14.83 18.25
CA GLY A 147 17.28 13.83 18.69
C GLY A 147 18.63 13.88 17.98
N ASP A 148 18.73 14.54 16.82
CA ASP A 148 20.00 14.63 16.09
C ASP A 148 21.00 15.58 16.76
N PRO A 149 22.31 15.29 16.69
CA PRO A 149 23.36 16.20 17.15
C PRO A 149 23.41 17.43 16.24
N VAL A 150 23.62 18.61 16.83
CA VAL A 150 23.57 19.90 16.11
C VAL A 150 24.78 20.78 16.41
N GLN A 151 25.23 21.52 15.40
CA GLN A 151 26.25 22.57 15.52
C GLN A 151 25.66 23.90 15.06
N THR A 152 25.89 24.96 15.83
CA THR A 152 25.27 26.27 15.57
C THR A 152 25.76 26.91 14.27
N ASP A 153 26.94 26.52 13.77
CA ASP A 153 27.53 27.05 12.53
C ASP A 153 26.72 26.68 11.28
N HIS A 154 25.90 25.63 11.34
CA HIS A 154 25.05 25.21 10.23
C HIS A 154 23.74 26.00 10.09
N PHE A 155 23.36 26.80 11.10
CA PHE A 155 22.04 27.46 11.12
C PHE A 155 21.82 28.42 9.97
N ARG A 156 22.87 29.12 9.52
CA ARG A 156 22.74 30.01 8.36
C ARG A 156 22.48 29.22 7.08
N SER A 157 23.26 28.17 6.85
CA SER A 157 23.08 27.28 5.69
C SER A 157 21.71 26.62 5.68
N TRP A 158 21.20 26.25 6.86
CA TRP A 158 19.85 25.69 7.02
C TRP A 158 18.75 26.71 6.75
N ALA A 159 18.91 27.96 7.21
CA ALA A 159 17.98 29.03 6.90
C ALA A 159 17.92 29.28 5.38
N ASP A 160 19.09 29.39 4.72
CA ASP A 160 19.18 29.58 3.26
C ASP A 160 18.49 28.44 2.50
N LYS A 161 18.66 27.18 2.93
CA LYS A 161 17.98 26.02 2.34
C LYS A 161 16.45 26.10 2.50
N LEU A 162 15.97 26.51 3.67
CA LEU A 162 14.53 26.61 3.91
C LEU A 162 13.92 27.76 3.12
N GLU A 163 14.63 28.87 2.96
CA GLU A 163 14.26 29.97 2.05
C GLU A 163 14.16 29.49 0.61
N ASP A 164 15.11 28.67 0.13
CA ASP A 164 15.08 28.08 -1.21
C ASP A 164 13.86 27.15 -1.42
N VAL A 165 13.52 26.33 -0.41
CA VAL A 165 12.33 25.46 -0.44
C VAL A 165 11.05 26.30 -0.52
N LEU A 166 10.95 27.36 0.27
CA LEU A 166 9.79 28.26 0.27
C LEU A 166 9.69 29.06 -1.03
N ALA A 167 10.82 29.52 -1.57
CA ALA A 167 10.90 30.20 -2.86
C ALA A 167 10.39 29.31 -4.00
N ARG A 168 10.70 28.00 -3.98
CA ARG A 168 10.20 27.03 -4.97
C ARG A 168 8.68 26.81 -4.89
N ARG A 169 8.06 27.07 -3.73
CA ARG A 169 6.61 27.01 -3.51
C ARG A 169 5.90 28.36 -3.68
N GLY A 170 6.59 29.35 -4.22
CA GLY A 170 6.02 30.65 -4.57
C GLY A 170 6.30 31.76 -3.55
N TYR A 171 7.00 31.48 -2.46
CA TYR A 171 7.36 32.46 -1.43
C TYR A 171 8.77 33.00 -1.65
N HIS A 172 9.01 33.68 -2.77
CA HIS A 172 10.33 34.20 -3.14
C HIS A 172 10.87 35.29 -2.21
N ALA A 173 9.99 35.95 -1.44
CA ALA A 173 10.36 36.96 -0.45
C ALA A 173 10.46 36.37 0.97
N ALA A 174 10.44 35.03 1.10
CA ALA A 174 10.54 34.37 2.39
C ALA A 174 11.86 34.71 3.08
N ALA A 175 11.79 35.01 4.37
CA ALA A 175 12.92 35.20 5.25
C ALA A 175 12.81 34.22 6.43
N VAL A 176 13.87 33.46 6.65
CA VAL A 176 13.95 32.45 7.70
C VAL A 176 15.03 32.82 8.70
N GLY A 177 14.66 32.95 9.97
CA GLY A 177 15.60 33.04 11.08
C GLY A 177 15.63 31.75 11.87
N LEU A 178 16.77 31.05 11.87
CA LEU A 178 17.02 29.94 12.79
C LEU A 178 17.78 30.43 14.02
N GLY A 179 17.30 30.08 15.21
CA GLY A 179 17.99 30.42 16.46
C GLY A 179 17.61 29.50 17.60
N SER A 180 18.41 29.53 18.67
CA SER A 180 18.13 28.80 19.91
C SER A 180 17.33 29.65 20.90
N VAL A 181 16.29 29.09 21.50
CA VAL A 181 15.46 29.80 22.51
C VAL A 181 15.71 29.31 23.93
N SER A 182 16.15 28.06 24.10
CA SER A 182 16.63 27.57 25.39
C SER A 182 17.71 26.52 25.19
N ARG A 183 18.74 26.54 26.05
CA ARG A 183 19.72 25.47 26.20
C ARG A 183 19.52 24.90 27.60
N ASP A 184 19.33 23.59 27.70
CA ASP A 184 19.38 22.93 29.00
C ASP A 184 20.83 22.60 29.41
N GLU A 185 21.02 22.33 30.71
CA GLU A 185 22.32 22.00 31.29
C GLU A 185 22.94 20.71 30.72
N ASN A 186 22.16 19.92 29.96
CA ASN A 186 22.57 18.64 29.36
C ASN A 186 22.84 18.76 27.84
N GLY A 187 22.90 19.97 27.29
CA GLY A 187 23.16 20.21 25.86
C GLY A 187 21.93 20.09 24.96
N GLY A 188 20.73 19.89 25.50
CA GLY A 188 19.48 19.93 24.74
C GLY A 188 19.17 21.35 24.27
N LEU A 189 19.06 21.53 22.96
CA LEU A 189 18.80 22.81 22.32
C LEU A 189 17.35 22.87 21.83
N GLY A 190 16.62 23.90 22.26
CA GLY A 190 15.33 24.27 21.66
C GLY A 190 15.57 25.14 20.42
N LEU A 191 15.43 24.55 19.24
CA LEU A 191 15.60 25.22 17.95
C LEU A 191 14.29 25.87 17.54
N VAL A 192 14.33 27.16 17.21
CA VAL A 192 13.15 27.90 16.76
C VAL A 192 13.40 28.47 15.37
N ALA A 193 12.58 28.03 14.43
CA ALA A 193 12.48 28.58 13.09
C ALA A 193 11.45 29.71 13.08
N ARG A 194 11.93 30.95 12.94
CA ARG A 194 11.11 32.14 12.72
C ARG A 194 10.97 32.35 11.22
N ILE A 195 9.78 32.10 10.68
CA ILE A 195 9.50 32.15 9.25
C ILE A 195 8.58 33.34 8.97
N ASN A 196 9.01 34.21 8.08
CA ASN A 196 8.17 35.21 7.44
C ASN A 196 8.15 34.90 5.95
N ALA A 197 7.07 34.30 5.46
CA ALA A 197 6.95 33.84 4.09
C ALA A 197 6.75 34.99 3.09
N GLY A 198 6.27 36.14 3.56
CA GLY A 198 5.91 37.26 2.69
C GLY A 198 4.76 36.93 1.73
N PRO A 199 4.51 37.78 0.72
CA PRO A 199 3.42 37.57 -0.24
C PRO A 199 3.73 36.46 -1.24
N VAL A 200 2.70 35.68 -1.59
CA VAL A 200 2.79 34.59 -2.56
C VAL A 200 2.95 35.12 -3.99
N THR A 201 3.89 34.54 -4.71
CA THR A 201 4.15 34.86 -6.12
C THR A 201 3.16 34.14 -7.01
N ARG A 202 2.47 34.89 -7.87
CA ARG A 202 1.50 34.35 -8.83
C ARG A 202 2.05 34.23 -10.24
N VAL A 203 1.57 33.25 -11.00
CA VAL A 203 1.96 33.06 -12.40
C VAL A 203 1.21 34.07 -13.27
N ARG A 204 1.92 35.01 -13.88
CA ARG A 204 1.31 35.91 -14.87
C ARG A 204 1.09 35.22 -16.20
N LYS A 205 2.12 34.50 -16.69
CA LYS A 205 2.02 33.72 -17.93
C LYS A 205 3.06 32.61 -18.00
N LEU A 206 2.70 31.54 -18.70
CA LEU A 206 3.59 30.48 -19.13
C LEU A 206 3.99 30.70 -20.60
N VAL A 207 5.28 30.82 -20.84
CA VAL A 207 5.89 30.92 -22.17
C VAL A 207 6.49 29.56 -22.53
N LEU A 208 6.02 29.00 -23.64
CA LEU A 208 6.53 27.74 -24.18
C LEU A 208 7.51 28.04 -25.31
N GLU A 209 8.76 27.60 -25.14
CA GLU A 209 9.81 27.69 -26.14
C GLU A 209 10.02 26.34 -26.84
N GLY A 210 10.67 26.36 -28.01
CA GLY A 210 10.95 25.15 -28.78
C GLY A 210 9.82 24.74 -29.72
N ARG A 211 9.80 23.45 -30.10
CA ARG A 211 8.79 22.87 -30.99
C ARG A 211 7.93 21.85 -30.25
N PRO A 212 6.91 22.28 -29.51
CA PRO A 212 6.10 21.38 -28.69
C PRO A 212 5.24 20.42 -29.51
N ARG A 213 4.80 20.78 -30.73
CA ARG A 213 3.90 19.93 -31.55
C ARG A 213 2.57 19.52 -30.87
N GLN A 214 2.24 20.10 -29.70
CA GLN A 214 0.93 20.07 -29.04
C GLN A 214 0.45 21.51 -28.81
N SER A 215 -0.86 21.70 -28.56
CA SER A 215 -1.41 23.04 -28.29
C SER A 215 -0.95 23.55 -26.93
N ALA A 216 -0.73 24.87 -26.84
CA ALA A 216 -0.33 25.51 -25.59
C ALA A 216 -1.35 25.29 -24.45
N PHE A 217 -2.64 25.20 -24.79
CA PHE A 217 -3.71 24.90 -23.83
C PHE A 217 -3.51 23.52 -23.17
N ARG A 218 -3.31 22.46 -23.95
CA ARG A 218 -3.13 21.10 -23.42
C ARG A 218 -1.86 20.99 -22.57
N ILE A 219 -0.78 21.64 -23.00
CA ILE A 219 0.48 21.65 -22.24
C ILE A 219 0.29 22.34 -20.90
N ARG A 220 -0.42 23.47 -20.88
CA ARG A 220 -0.75 24.20 -19.66
C ARG A 220 -1.61 23.38 -18.70
N GLU A 221 -2.63 22.70 -19.22
CA GLU A 221 -3.50 21.80 -18.47
C GLU A 221 -2.70 20.63 -17.87
N ALA A 222 -1.86 19.97 -18.68
CA ALA A 222 -1.01 18.87 -18.22
C ALA A 222 -0.01 19.29 -17.14
N LEU A 223 0.52 20.52 -17.22
CA LEU A 223 1.43 21.08 -16.22
C LEU A 223 0.71 21.62 -14.97
N GLY A 224 -0.62 21.68 -14.95
CA GLY A 224 -1.39 22.24 -13.83
C GLY A 224 -1.19 23.75 -13.63
N VAL A 225 -0.77 24.49 -14.66
CA VAL A 225 -0.46 25.93 -14.54
C VAL A 225 -1.71 26.77 -14.80
N VAL A 226 -2.17 27.49 -13.79
CA VAL A 226 -3.30 28.43 -13.91
C VAL A 226 -2.76 29.85 -13.95
N GLU A 227 -3.21 30.68 -14.90
CA GLU A 227 -2.90 32.12 -14.93
C GLU A 227 -3.51 32.78 -13.67
N GLU A 228 -2.73 33.63 -13.01
CA GLU A 228 -3.02 34.19 -11.67
C GLU A 228 -3.04 33.16 -10.52
N GLY A 229 -2.69 31.90 -10.79
CA GLY A 229 -2.49 30.86 -9.80
C GLY A 229 -1.17 31.01 -9.03
N VAL A 230 -1.03 30.28 -7.93
CA VAL A 230 0.22 30.21 -7.14
C VAL A 230 1.34 29.59 -7.98
N LEU A 231 2.53 30.21 -7.97
CA LEU A 231 3.71 29.63 -8.61
C LEU A 231 4.28 28.51 -7.72
N ASP A 232 3.99 27.26 -8.07
CA ASP A 232 4.57 26.08 -7.43
C ASP A 232 5.48 25.35 -8.43
N LEU A 233 6.79 25.59 -8.35
CA LEU A 233 7.77 24.98 -9.23
C LEU A 233 7.91 23.47 -8.98
N GLU A 234 7.70 23.02 -7.74
CA GLU A 234 7.79 21.61 -7.35
C GLU A 234 6.67 20.80 -8.02
N HIS A 235 5.44 21.30 -7.96
CA HIS A 235 4.30 20.70 -8.66
C HIS A 235 4.49 20.67 -10.17
N ILE A 236 4.94 21.78 -10.76
CA ILE A 236 5.14 21.90 -12.22
C ILE A 236 6.25 20.96 -12.70
N GLU A 237 7.34 20.81 -11.94
CA GLU A 237 8.42 19.87 -12.23
C GLU A 237 7.91 18.42 -12.22
N ALA A 238 7.11 18.03 -11.22
CA ALA A 238 6.51 16.71 -11.17
C ALA A 238 5.63 16.45 -12.40
N ARG A 239 4.71 17.37 -12.72
CA ARG A 239 3.83 17.27 -13.89
C ARG A 239 4.57 17.29 -15.23
N SER A 240 5.74 17.93 -15.30
CA SER A 240 6.56 17.93 -16.51
C SER A 240 7.08 16.54 -16.88
N LYS A 241 7.30 15.67 -15.88
CA LYS A 241 7.67 14.26 -16.10
C LYS A 241 6.49 13.48 -16.70
N ASP A 242 5.28 13.69 -16.18
CA ASP A 242 4.06 13.08 -16.71
C ASP A 242 3.81 13.51 -18.17
N LEU A 243 4.00 14.81 -18.46
CA LEU A 243 3.89 15.34 -19.81
C LEU A 243 4.93 14.72 -20.76
N LEU A 244 6.17 14.51 -20.29
CA LEU A 244 7.21 13.83 -21.08
C LEU A 244 6.79 12.38 -21.43
N ALA A 245 6.19 11.65 -20.48
CA ALA A 245 5.65 10.32 -20.73
C ALA A 245 4.51 10.33 -21.77
N ASP A 246 3.59 11.30 -21.70
CA ASP A 246 2.53 11.48 -22.72
C ASP A 246 3.10 11.73 -24.13
N TYR A 247 4.17 12.54 -24.25
CA TYR A 247 4.86 12.73 -25.54
C TYR A 247 5.40 11.40 -26.08
N ARG A 248 6.06 10.62 -25.24
CA ARG A 248 6.67 9.34 -25.63
C ARG A 248 5.60 8.33 -26.07
N ALA A 249 4.49 8.21 -25.33
CA ALA A 249 3.36 7.35 -25.70
C ALA A 249 2.75 7.68 -27.07
N ARG A 250 2.87 8.94 -27.54
CA ARG A 250 2.40 9.37 -28.87
C ARG A 250 3.44 9.17 -29.99
N GLY A 251 4.57 8.54 -29.69
CA GLY A 251 5.65 8.25 -30.62
C GLY A 251 6.72 9.34 -30.71
N TYR A 252 6.79 10.27 -29.74
CA TYR A 252 7.85 11.27 -29.63
C TYR A 252 8.94 10.80 -28.66
N TYR A 253 9.60 9.68 -28.98
CA TYR A 253 10.56 9.03 -28.06
C TYR A 253 11.84 9.85 -27.82
N GLU A 254 12.09 10.89 -28.61
CA GLU A 254 13.21 11.84 -28.43
C GLU A 254 12.79 13.15 -27.75
N ALA A 255 11.56 13.22 -27.21
CA ALA A 255 11.05 14.43 -26.56
C ALA A 255 11.92 14.86 -25.38
N LYS A 256 12.10 16.18 -25.24
CA LYS A 256 12.84 16.82 -24.15
C LYS A 256 12.03 17.99 -23.61
N ILE A 257 11.92 18.04 -22.28
CA ILE A 257 11.27 19.13 -21.55
C ILE A 257 12.30 19.68 -20.57
N SER A 258 12.58 20.98 -20.64
CA SER A 258 13.47 21.64 -19.68
C SER A 258 12.76 21.87 -18.34
N PRO A 259 13.48 21.90 -17.21
CA PRO A 259 12.93 22.40 -15.96
C PRO A 259 12.32 23.80 -16.12
N PRO A 260 11.24 24.13 -15.40
CA PRO A 260 10.62 25.44 -15.44
C PRO A 260 11.57 26.52 -14.91
N LYS A 261 11.71 27.61 -15.67
CA LYS A 261 12.55 28.76 -15.29
C LYS A 261 11.71 30.00 -15.08
N VAL A 262 11.92 30.68 -13.95
CA VAL A 262 11.35 32.00 -13.70
C VAL A 262 12.24 33.05 -14.36
N VAL A 263 11.74 33.76 -15.37
CA VAL A 263 12.55 34.71 -16.17
C VAL A 263 12.34 36.15 -15.75
N ARG A 264 11.18 36.49 -15.19
CA ARG A 264 10.90 37.83 -14.68
C ARG A 264 9.95 37.77 -13.50
N ILE A 265 10.34 38.35 -12.37
CA ILE A 265 9.46 38.65 -11.26
C ILE A 265 9.20 40.15 -11.30
N ALA A 266 7.94 40.57 -11.48
CA ALA A 266 7.61 42.00 -11.41
C ALA A 266 7.61 42.44 -9.94
N SER A 267 8.34 43.52 -9.66
CA SER A 267 8.64 44.03 -8.33
C SER A 267 7.49 44.84 -7.73
N ASP A 268 6.30 44.25 -7.62
CA ASP A 268 5.29 44.76 -6.68
C ASP A 268 5.53 44.06 -5.33
N PRO A 269 5.92 44.80 -4.26
CA PRO A 269 6.21 44.23 -2.96
C PRO A 269 5.01 43.55 -2.30
N ASP A 270 3.78 43.91 -2.69
CA ASP A 270 2.55 43.37 -2.10
C ASP A 270 1.94 42.24 -2.97
N PHE A 271 2.22 42.25 -4.28
CA PHE A 271 1.67 41.29 -5.26
C PHE A 271 2.72 40.82 -6.27
N PRO A 272 3.72 40.01 -5.85
CA PRO A 272 4.73 39.51 -6.76
C PRO A 272 4.11 38.61 -7.84
N ILE A 273 4.49 38.86 -9.09
CA ILE A 273 4.04 38.08 -10.26
C ILE A 273 5.22 37.62 -11.10
N ALA A 274 5.18 36.39 -11.58
CA ALA A 274 6.28 35.73 -12.29
C ALA A 274 5.90 35.29 -13.72
N ASP A 275 6.84 35.44 -14.66
CA ASP A 275 6.79 34.76 -15.97
C ASP A 275 7.59 33.47 -15.92
N LEU A 276 6.94 32.39 -16.32
CA LEU A 276 7.53 31.05 -16.39
C LEU A 276 7.89 30.71 -17.83
N VAL A 277 9.09 30.17 -18.06
CA VAL A 277 9.55 29.68 -19.36
C VAL A 277 9.86 28.18 -19.24
N ILE A 278 9.29 27.39 -20.16
CA ILE A 278 9.59 25.97 -20.33
C ILE A 278 9.91 25.73 -21.81
N SER A 279 11.08 25.16 -22.09
CA SER A 279 11.46 24.72 -23.42
C SER A 279 11.00 23.28 -23.65
N ILE A 280 10.21 23.06 -24.70
CA ILE A 280 9.70 21.75 -25.08
C ILE A 280 10.09 21.48 -26.53
N ASP A 281 10.93 20.46 -26.72
CA ASP A 281 11.26 19.92 -28.04
C ASP A 281 10.76 18.49 -28.13
N ALA A 282 9.64 18.29 -28.83
CA ALA A 282 9.06 16.97 -29.01
C ALA A 282 9.94 16.06 -29.90
N GLY A 283 10.86 16.62 -30.68
CA GLY A 283 11.64 15.85 -31.65
C GLY A 283 10.79 15.33 -32.82
N PRO A 284 11.36 14.46 -33.68
CA PRO A 284 10.62 13.81 -34.75
C PRO A 284 9.65 12.76 -34.20
N GLN A 285 8.53 12.55 -34.90
CA GLN A 285 7.68 11.40 -34.60
C GLN A 285 8.35 10.15 -35.15
N ILE A 286 8.53 9.14 -34.29
CA ILE A 286 9.22 7.90 -34.63
C ILE A 286 8.19 6.81 -34.89
N ALA A 287 8.20 6.27 -36.11
CA ALA A 287 7.41 5.11 -36.49
C ALA A 287 8.29 3.86 -36.46
N VAL A 288 7.84 2.81 -35.80
CA VAL A 288 8.54 1.53 -35.73
C VAL A 288 7.92 0.52 -36.70
N PHE A 289 8.76 -0.14 -37.48
CA PHE A 289 8.37 -1.14 -38.46
C PHE A 289 9.12 -2.45 -38.25
N TRP A 290 8.41 -3.55 -38.42
CA TRP A 290 8.94 -4.90 -38.38
C TRP A 290 8.96 -5.47 -39.81
N THR A 291 10.06 -6.13 -40.19
CA THR A 291 10.20 -6.78 -41.50
C THR A 291 10.84 -8.16 -41.34
N GLY A 292 10.43 -9.12 -42.17
CA GLY A 292 10.95 -10.49 -42.11
C GLY A 292 10.39 -11.34 -40.97
N SER A 293 9.22 -10.96 -40.42
CA SER A 293 8.48 -11.76 -39.43
C SER A 293 7.30 -12.46 -40.10
N GLU A 294 7.35 -13.79 -40.17
CA GLU A 294 6.22 -14.65 -40.54
C GLU A 294 5.65 -15.39 -39.31
N VAL A 295 6.48 -15.56 -38.27
CA VAL A 295 6.14 -16.33 -37.06
C VAL A 295 5.35 -15.53 -36.03
N PHE A 296 5.63 -14.23 -35.87
CA PHE A 296 4.94 -13.36 -34.92
C PHE A 296 4.14 -12.31 -35.67
N ARG A 297 2.90 -12.08 -35.23
CA ARG A 297 2.10 -10.96 -35.72
C ARG A 297 2.70 -9.66 -35.19
N LYS A 298 2.50 -8.58 -35.95
CA LYS A 298 2.95 -7.23 -35.58
C LYS A 298 2.63 -6.86 -34.11
N ARG A 299 1.38 -7.11 -33.68
CA ARG A 299 0.93 -6.82 -32.30
C ARG A 299 1.73 -7.55 -31.21
N GLU A 300 2.26 -8.74 -31.51
CA GLU A 300 3.08 -9.48 -30.56
C GLU A 300 4.44 -8.77 -30.41
N LEU A 301 5.07 -8.39 -31.53
CA LEU A 301 6.37 -7.70 -31.53
C LEU A 301 6.29 -6.28 -30.93
N ASP A 302 5.17 -5.58 -31.16
CA ASP A 302 4.96 -4.22 -30.65
C ASP A 302 5.05 -4.13 -29.11
N ARG A 303 4.80 -5.21 -28.35
CA ARG A 303 4.99 -5.21 -26.89
C ARG A 303 6.44 -4.97 -26.47
N SER A 304 7.41 -5.36 -27.29
CA SER A 304 8.82 -5.08 -26.99
C SER A 304 9.16 -3.60 -27.10
N LEU A 305 8.24 -2.75 -27.57
CA LEU A 305 8.43 -1.29 -27.70
C LEU A 305 8.07 -0.51 -26.43
N GLU A 306 7.48 -1.14 -25.41
CA GLU A 306 7.08 -0.47 -24.15
C GLU A 306 8.26 0.27 -23.49
N VAL A 307 9.47 -0.27 -23.55
CA VAL A 307 10.70 0.38 -23.05
C VAL A 307 11.00 1.72 -23.72
N LEU A 308 10.57 1.94 -24.97
CA LEU A 308 10.71 3.23 -25.65
C LEU A 308 9.79 4.29 -25.05
N GLU A 309 8.63 3.90 -24.54
CA GLU A 309 7.66 4.80 -23.92
C GLU A 309 8.18 5.31 -22.57
N GLU A 310 8.89 4.46 -21.83
CA GLU A 310 9.43 4.79 -20.50
C GLU A 310 10.75 5.58 -20.58
N ILE A 311 11.73 5.09 -21.34
CA ILE A 311 13.11 5.61 -21.30
C ILE A 311 13.40 6.53 -22.50
N GLY A 312 12.68 6.37 -23.60
CA GLY A 312 12.92 7.08 -24.86
C GLY A 312 13.86 6.33 -25.80
N LEU A 313 14.08 6.87 -27.00
CA LEU A 313 14.91 6.23 -28.02
C LEU A 313 16.40 6.50 -27.76
N SER A 314 17.16 5.45 -27.47
CA SER A 314 18.63 5.47 -27.44
C SER A 314 19.21 4.25 -28.17
N ARG A 315 20.53 4.21 -28.36
CA ARG A 315 21.19 3.06 -29.01
C ARG A 315 21.12 1.81 -28.12
N GLU A 316 21.20 2.01 -26.82
CA GLU A 316 21.11 0.98 -25.79
C GLU A 316 19.69 0.39 -25.78
N VAL A 317 18.66 1.23 -25.81
CA VAL A 317 17.26 0.78 -25.86
C VAL A 317 16.94 0.01 -27.15
N ILE A 318 17.48 0.43 -28.30
CA ILE A 318 17.32 -0.34 -29.55
C ILE A 318 17.91 -1.76 -29.40
N THR A 319 19.09 -1.87 -28.77
CA THR A 319 19.75 -3.17 -28.55
C THR A 319 18.92 -4.06 -27.61
N GLU A 320 18.33 -3.48 -26.57
CA GLU A 320 17.43 -4.19 -25.66
C GLU A 320 16.18 -4.73 -26.37
N ILE A 321 15.61 -3.96 -27.31
CA ILE A 321 14.48 -4.41 -28.12
C ILE A 321 14.90 -5.55 -29.07
N GLU A 322 16.07 -5.44 -29.70
CA GLU A 322 16.64 -6.52 -30.54
C GLU A 322 16.78 -7.81 -29.73
N ASP A 323 17.35 -7.74 -28.54
CA ASP A 323 17.55 -8.88 -27.64
C ASP A 323 16.23 -9.47 -27.13
N SER A 324 15.27 -8.62 -26.75
CA SER A 324 13.93 -9.01 -26.32
C SER A 324 13.17 -9.79 -27.41
N VAL A 325 13.23 -9.30 -28.65
CA VAL A 325 12.60 -9.96 -29.80
C VAL A 325 13.35 -11.25 -30.16
N LEU A 326 14.69 -11.23 -30.16
CA LEU A 326 15.51 -12.41 -30.40
C LEU A 326 15.21 -13.52 -29.40
N ALA A 327 15.11 -13.20 -28.11
CA ALA A 327 14.75 -14.15 -27.07
C ALA A 327 13.38 -14.80 -27.34
N ARG A 328 12.41 -14.01 -27.81
CA ARG A 328 11.08 -14.51 -28.15
C ARG A 328 11.10 -15.50 -29.32
N TYR A 329 11.90 -15.24 -30.35
CA TYR A 329 12.10 -16.19 -31.44
C TYR A 329 12.76 -17.49 -30.98
N GLN A 330 13.79 -17.37 -30.14
CA GLN A 330 14.46 -18.53 -29.56
C GLN A 330 13.45 -19.38 -28.78
N ARG A 331 12.52 -18.78 -28.02
CA ARG A 331 11.43 -19.48 -27.33
C ARG A 331 10.49 -20.30 -28.22
N ARG A 332 10.36 -19.99 -29.52
CA ARG A 332 9.58 -20.80 -30.49
C ARG A 332 10.45 -21.81 -31.26
N GLY A 333 11.69 -22.04 -30.83
CA GLY A 333 12.61 -23.01 -31.43
C GLY A 333 13.46 -22.44 -32.59
N TYR A 334 13.41 -21.12 -32.83
CA TYR A 334 14.19 -20.44 -33.88
C TYR A 334 15.57 -20.03 -33.36
N TRP A 335 16.42 -21.01 -33.07
CA TRP A 335 17.70 -20.78 -32.38
C TRP A 335 18.72 -19.95 -33.20
N LYS A 336 18.62 -19.96 -34.54
CA LYS A 336 19.47 -19.16 -35.46
C LYS A 336 18.84 -17.81 -35.83
N ALA A 337 17.76 -17.40 -35.16
CA ALA A 337 17.14 -16.11 -35.44
C ALA A 337 18.14 -14.96 -35.26
N ARG A 338 17.99 -13.90 -36.06
CA ARG A 338 18.74 -12.65 -35.93
C ARG A 338 17.80 -11.47 -36.09
N VAL A 339 18.01 -10.43 -35.29
CA VAL A 339 17.27 -9.17 -35.35
C VAL A 339 18.30 -8.05 -35.53
N ASP A 340 18.08 -7.19 -36.51
CA ASP A 340 18.95 -6.04 -36.81
C ASP A 340 18.08 -4.78 -37.04
N ALA A 341 18.37 -3.66 -36.39
CA ALA A 341 17.63 -2.40 -36.55
C ALA A 341 18.30 -1.42 -37.50
N ILE A 342 17.52 -0.77 -38.37
CA ILE A 342 17.97 0.34 -39.22
C ILE A 342 17.09 1.56 -38.99
N VAL A 343 17.72 2.67 -38.61
CA VAL A 343 17.05 3.96 -38.46
C VAL A 343 17.16 4.75 -39.76
N ARG A 344 16.03 5.24 -40.28
CA ARG A 344 15.94 6.15 -41.41
C ARG A 344 15.26 7.44 -40.98
N ALA A 345 15.76 8.59 -41.43
CA ALA A 345 15.11 9.87 -41.20
C ALA A 345 14.55 10.41 -42.51
N THR A 346 13.39 11.07 -42.44
CA THR A 346 12.85 11.85 -43.56
C THR A 346 13.75 13.07 -43.84
N PRO A 347 13.87 13.54 -45.10
CA PRO A 347 14.75 14.67 -45.44
C PRO A 347 14.41 15.99 -44.72
N ASP A 348 13.15 16.15 -44.28
CA ASP A 348 12.66 17.31 -43.52
C ASP A 348 12.90 17.18 -42.00
N GLY A 349 13.39 16.02 -41.54
CA GLY A 349 13.61 15.72 -40.12
C GLY A 349 12.33 15.66 -39.29
N ALA A 350 11.15 15.61 -39.91
CA ALA A 350 9.88 15.64 -39.18
C ALA A 350 9.48 14.27 -38.63
N LYS A 351 9.89 13.21 -39.33
CA LYS A 351 9.63 11.80 -38.99
C LYS A 351 10.90 10.96 -39.05
N LYS A 352 11.03 10.02 -38.13
CA LYS A 352 12.05 8.96 -38.17
C LYS A 352 11.35 7.61 -38.25
N GLU A 353 11.97 6.67 -38.92
CA GLU A 353 11.49 5.30 -39.05
C GLU A 353 12.55 4.35 -38.52
N VAL A 354 12.18 3.47 -37.59
CA VAL A 354 13.05 2.42 -37.06
C VAL A 354 12.57 1.10 -37.65
N TRP A 355 13.38 0.49 -38.50
CA TRP A 355 13.09 -0.75 -39.19
C TRP A 355 13.84 -1.91 -38.53
N PHE A 356 13.15 -2.72 -37.75
CA PHE A 356 13.67 -3.98 -37.24
C PHE A 356 13.53 -5.06 -38.33
N ARG A 357 14.67 -5.58 -38.80
CA ARG A 357 14.75 -6.68 -39.77
C ARG A 357 15.01 -7.99 -39.04
N ILE A 358 14.11 -8.94 -39.23
CA ILE A 358 14.18 -10.25 -38.60
C ILE A 358 14.56 -11.29 -39.66
N ARG A 359 15.52 -12.14 -39.32
CA ARG A 359 15.88 -13.35 -40.08
C ARG A 359 15.60 -14.54 -39.17
N GLU A 360 14.45 -15.19 -39.36
CA GLU A 360 13.91 -16.16 -38.41
C GLU A 360 14.71 -17.48 -38.39
N GLY A 361 15.22 -17.93 -39.54
CA GLY A 361 15.86 -19.25 -39.65
C GLY A 361 14.85 -20.41 -39.62
N ARG A 362 15.32 -21.66 -39.48
CA ARG A 362 14.44 -22.83 -39.39
C ARG A 362 14.23 -23.23 -37.92
N PRO A 363 13.02 -23.67 -37.52
CA PRO A 363 12.79 -24.19 -36.18
C PRO A 363 13.53 -25.52 -36.01
N VAL A 364 14.16 -25.70 -34.86
CA VAL A 364 14.79 -26.96 -34.45
C VAL A 364 14.32 -27.34 -33.05
N ARG A 365 14.45 -28.63 -32.71
CA ARG A 365 14.13 -29.15 -31.39
C ARG A 365 15.36 -29.79 -30.75
N VAL A 366 15.42 -29.81 -29.42
CA VAL A 366 16.43 -30.58 -28.69
C VAL A 366 15.99 -32.04 -28.71
N GLY A 367 16.72 -32.88 -29.45
CA GLY A 367 16.37 -34.29 -29.66
C GLY A 367 17.07 -35.24 -28.70
N VAL A 368 18.24 -34.85 -28.20
CA VAL A 368 19.07 -35.68 -27.31
C VAL A 368 19.74 -34.79 -26.27
N LEU A 369 19.53 -35.10 -24.99
CA LEU A 369 20.27 -34.54 -23.86
C LEU A 369 21.21 -35.61 -23.32
N ARG A 370 22.45 -35.25 -22.96
CA ARG A 370 23.44 -36.18 -22.40
C ARG A 370 24.20 -35.54 -21.26
N PHE A 371 24.54 -36.37 -20.27
CA PHE A 371 25.29 -35.94 -19.09
C PHE A 371 26.62 -36.73 -18.93
N PRO A 372 27.65 -36.46 -19.76
CA PRO A 372 28.93 -37.14 -19.67
C PRO A 372 29.56 -36.98 -18.28
N GLY A 373 30.01 -38.08 -17.66
CA GLY A 373 30.65 -38.04 -16.33
C GLY A 373 29.68 -38.13 -15.16
N GLN A 374 28.38 -38.35 -15.40
CA GLN A 374 27.42 -38.67 -14.34
C GLN A 374 27.84 -39.93 -13.56
N PRO A 375 27.99 -39.85 -12.22
CA PRO A 375 28.21 -41.03 -11.39
C PRO A 375 26.93 -41.87 -11.30
N ASN A 376 27.08 -43.19 -11.18
CA ASN A 376 25.94 -44.10 -11.02
C ASN A 376 25.46 -44.10 -9.56
N ILE A 377 24.48 -43.26 -9.25
CA ILE A 377 23.84 -43.17 -7.93
C ILE A 377 22.32 -43.35 -8.05
N PRO A 378 21.69 -44.21 -7.21
CA PRO A 378 20.26 -44.48 -7.27
C PRO A 378 19.35 -43.26 -7.17
N GLU A 379 19.79 -42.23 -6.43
CA GLU A 379 19.01 -41.04 -6.10
C GLU A 379 18.99 -40.01 -7.24
N ILE A 380 19.99 -40.02 -8.14
CA ILE A 380 20.07 -39.11 -9.30
C ILE A 380 20.17 -39.94 -10.59
N SER A 381 19.00 -40.26 -11.15
CA SER A 381 18.89 -40.91 -12.46
C SER A 381 19.09 -39.91 -13.61
N GLU A 382 19.49 -40.40 -14.79
CA GLU A 382 19.56 -39.57 -16.01
C GLU A 382 18.20 -38.92 -16.32
N ALA A 383 17.08 -39.62 -16.08
CA ALA A 383 15.73 -39.10 -16.25
C ALA A 383 15.39 -37.93 -15.31
N LEU A 384 15.88 -37.96 -14.06
CA LEU A 384 15.70 -36.86 -13.10
C LEU A 384 16.49 -35.62 -13.54
N LEU A 385 17.69 -35.81 -14.10
CA LEU A 385 18.49 -34.71 -14.65
C LEU A 385 17.79 -34.07 -15.87
N GLU A 386 17.20 -34.89 -16.74
CA GLU A 386 16.37 -34.40 -17.85
C GLU A 386 15.16 -33.61 -17.34
N GLU A 387 14.44 -34.13 -16.34
CA GLU A 387 13.31 -33.47 -15.70
C GLU A 387 13.74 -32.13 -15.07
N LYS A 388 14.90 -32.07 -14.43
CA LYS A 388 15.39 -30.84 -13.80
C LYS A 388 15.73 -29.76 -14.83
N VAL A 389 16.35 -30.15 -15.95
CA VAL A 389 16.60 -29.24 -17.07
C VAL A 389 15.27 -28.74 -17.66
N GLU A 390 14.30 -29.63 -17.83
CA GLU A 390 12.95 -29.27 -18.27
C GLU A 390 12.25 -28.31 -17.30
N GLN A 391 12.36 -28.53 -15.99
CA GLN A 391 11.81 -27.63 -14.98
C GLN A 391 12.42 -26.24 -15.06
N VAL A 392 13.75 -26.12 -15.13
CA VAL A 392 14.42 -24.82 -15.22
C VAL A 392 14.11 -24.12 -16.53
N VAL A 393 14.14 -24.84 -17.65
CA VAL A 393 13.76 -24.28 -18.96
C VAL A 393 12.31 -23.82 -18.95
N SER A 394 11.39 -24.59 -18.35
CA SER A 394 9.99 -24.20 -18.16
C SER A 394 9.84 -22.95 -17.29
N GLN A 395 10.59 -22.87 -16.18
CA GLN A 395 10.62 -21.68 -15.33
C GLN A 395 11.15 -20.46 -16.08
N SER A 396 12.25 -20.55 -16.83
CA SER A 396 12.77 -19.43 -17.64
C SER A 396 11.85 -19.08 -18.81
N LEU A 397 11.02 -20.02 -19.28
CA LEU A 397 9.93 -19.75 -20.23
C LEU A 397 8.75 -19.01 -19.57
N GLY A 398 8.54 -19.19 -18.25
CA GLY A 398 7.48 -18.56 -17.46
C GLY A 398 7.85 -17.26 -16.74
N THR A 399 9.09 -17.08 -16.29
CA THR A 399 9.53 -15.92 -15.47
C THR A 399 9.59 -14.61 -16.25
N ASP A 400 9.72 -14.62 -17.58
CA ASP A 400 9.55 -13.40 -18.39
C ASP A 400 8.06 -13.02 -18.57
N ALA A 401 7.11 -13.92 -18.28
CA ALA A 401 5.69 -13.55 -18.16
C ALA A 401 5.39 -12.88 -16.80
N GLU A 402 6.21 -13.14 -15.78
CA GLU A 402 6.12 -12.51 -14.45
C GLU A 402 7.02 -11.27 -14.31
N GLY A 403 8.15 -11.17 -15.03
CA GLY A 403 9.08 -10.03 -14.96
C GLY A 403 8.49 -8.72 -15.52
N ALA A 404 7.56 -8.82 -16.47
CA ALA A 404 6.74 -7.68 -16.87
C ALA A 404 5.66 -7.32 -15.84
N GLY A 405 5.24 -8.28 -15.00
CA GLY A 405 4.17 -8.12 -14.00
C GLY A 405 4.64 -7.75 -12.59
N ALA A 406 5.87 -8.11 -12.19
CA ALA A 406 6.35 -7.95 -10.82
C ALA A 406 6.74 -6.49 -10.49
N ASN A 407 7.37 -5.78 -11.43
CA ASN A 407 7.57 -4.33 -11.29
C ASN A 407 6.26 -3.55 -11.44
N GLN A 408 5.29 -4.06 -12.20
CA GLN A 408 3.96 -3.46 -12.29
C GLN A 408 3.13 -3.64 -11.00
N ALA A 409 3.27 -4.76 -10.29
CA ALA A 409 2.53 -4.99 -9.03
C ALA A 409 3.02 -4.06 -7.90
N ALA A 410 4.34 -3.86 -7.76
CA ALA A 410 4.89 -2.97 -6.74
C ALA A 410 4.70 -1.47 -7.07
N ILE A 411 4.61 -1.10 -8.36
CA ILE A 411 4.35 0.27 -8.81
C ILE A 411 2.83 0.57 -8.84
N SER A 412 1.98 -0.43 -9.13
CA SER A 412 0.50 -0.31 -9.11
C SER A 412 -0.09 -0.31 -7.70
N GLU A 413 0.66 -0.76 -6.68
CA GLU A 413 0.27 -0.65 -5.27
C GLU A 413 0.59 0.76 -4.70
N LEU A 414 1.45 1.52 -5.39
CA LEU A 414 1.88 2.88 -5.02
C LEU A 414 1.20 3.98 -5.85
N LEU A 415 0.74 3.66 -7.06
CA LEU A 415 0.02 4.57 -7.96
C LEU A 415 -1.31 3.92 -8.35
N GLY A 416 -2.41 4.46 -7.83
CA GLY A 416 -3.73 4.07 -8.28
C GLY A 416 -3.89 4.31 -9.78
N ASP A 417 -4.52 3.33 -10.44
CA ASP A 417 -5.17 3.39 -11.76
C ASP A 417 -4.30 3.16 -13.01
N ARG A 418 -4.44 1.97 -13.61
CA ARG A 418 -4.71 1.68 -15.05
C ARG A 418 -4.51 0.18 -15.36
N PRO A 419 -5.49 -0.55 -15.94
CA PRO A 419 -5.23 -1.88 -16.46
C PRO A 419 -4.68 -1.82 -17.88
N ALA A 420 -3.48 -2.38 -18.05
CA ALA A 420 -2.87 -2.68 -19.34
C ALA A 420 -3.79 -3.59 -20.20
N HIS A 421 -3.86 -3.29 -21.50
CA HIS A 421 -4.60 -4.05 -22.51
C HIS A 421 -4.32 -5.56 -22.43
N ARG A 422 -5.35 -6.41 -22.27
CA ARG A 422 -5.24 -7.85 -22.53
C ARG A 422 -5.99 -8.31 -23.78
N LEU A 423 -5.20 -8.99 -24.59
CA LEU A 423 -5.45 -9.41 -25.95
C LEU A 423 -6.50 -10.52 -26.02
N SER A 424 -7.11 -10.63 -27.21
CA SER A 424 -8.07 -11.66 -27.55
C SER A 424 -7.47 -13.09 -27.52
N HIS A 425 -8.21 -14.02 -26.90
CA HIS A 425 -8.00 -15.47 -26.86
C HIS A 425 -8.08 -16.20 -28.22
N ALA A 426 -7.70 -15.56 -29.33
CA ALA A 426 -7.60 -16.24 -30.63
C ALA A 426 -6.19 -16.76 -30.95
N ASP A 427 -5.19 -16.36 -30.15
CA ASP A 427 -3.82 -16.86 -30.25
C ASP A 427 -3.57 -17.76 -29.04
N VAL A 428 -4.11 -18.99 -29.08
CA VAL A 428 -3.56 -20.07 -28.26
C VAL A 428 -2.17 -20.30 -28.80
N GLU A 429 -1.23 -19.53 -28.24
CA GLU A 429 0.20 -19.77 -28.33
C GLU A 429 0.37 -21.21 -27.85
N LEU A 430 0.66 -22.14 -28.76
CA LEU A 430 1.08 -23.50 -28.39
C LEU A 430 2.23 -23.28 -27.42
N GLU A 431 1.97 -23.52 -26.12
CA GLU A 431 2.98 -23.35 -25.08
C GLU A 431 4.23 -24.06 -25.57
N PRO A 432 5.38 -23.36 -25.64
CA PRO A 432 6.59 -23.99 -26.12
C PRO A 432 6.90 -25.15 -25.18
N GLU A 433 6.69 -26.39 -25.66
CA GLU A 433 7.09 -27.58 -24.93
C GLU A 433 8.59 -27.41 -24.58
N PRO A 434 8.98 -27.40 -23.29
CA PRO A 434 10.35 -27.11 -22.88
C PRO A 434 11.39 -27.99 -23.59
N ARG A 435 11.00 -29.21 -23.97
CA ARG A 435 11.80 -30.18 -24.76
C ARG A 435 12.08 -29.76 -26.21
N ARG A 436 11.43 -28.72 -26.74
CA ARG A 436 11.54 -28.28 -28.13
C ARG A 436 12.44 -27.08 -28.33
N VAL A 437 13.04 -26.53 -27.28
CA VAL A 437 13.69 -25.22 -27.35
C VAL A 437 15.06 -25.23 -26.67
N TYR A 438 16.06 -24.61 -27.29
CA TYR A 438 17.35 -24.33 -26.65
C TYR A 438 17.47 -22.84 -26.32
N LEU A 439 17.44 -22.50 -25.03
CA LEU A 439 17.70 -21.15 -24.52
C LEU A 439 19.06 -21.15 -23.82
N LYS A 440 20.05 -20.46 -24.40
CA LYS A 440 21.43 -20.45 -23.87
C LYS A 440 21.50 -20.06 -22.39
N LYS A 441 20.70 -19.07 -21.96
CA LYS A 441 20.62 -18.62 -20.56
C LYS A 441 19.97 -19.67 -19.65
N ALA A 442 18.81 -20.21 -20.03
CA ALA A 442 18.11 -21.22 -19.24
C ALA A 442 18.92 -22.52 -19.09
N TYR A 443 19.64 -22.95 -20.13
CA TYR A 443 20.52 -24.11 -20.04
C TYR A 443 21.75 -23.85 -19.16
N ALA A 444 22.23 -22.60 -19.06
CA ALA A 444 23.27 -22.23 -18.08
C ALA A 444 22.71 -22.24 -16.65
N GLU A 445 21.51 -21.72 -16.42
CA GLU A 445 20.80 -21.84 -15.14
C GLU A 445 20.57 -23.31 -14.77
N ALA A 446 20.24 -24.16 -15.76
CA ALA A 446 20.07 -25.58 -15.56
C ALA A 446 21.39 -26.28 -15.17
N THR A 447 22.56 -25.84 -15.68
CA THR A 447 23.86 -26.37 -15.20
C THR A 447 24.04 -26.12 -13.70
N GLN A 448 23.66 -24.94 -13.20
CA GLN A 448 23.75 -24.62 -11.79
C GLN A 448 22.73 -25.42 -10.96
N ALA A 449 21.49 -25.53 -11.44
CA ALA A 449 20.45 -26.31 -10.75
C ALA A 449 20.80 -27.79 -10.64
N ILE A 450 21.46 -28.36 -11.66
CA ILE A 450 21.99 -29.73 -11.58
C ILE A 450 23.13 -29.79 -10.56
N ALA A 451 24.07 -28.84 -10.57
CA ALA A 451 25.14 -28.81 -9.58
C ALA A 451 24.58 -28.74 -8.14
N ASP A 452 23.53 -27.95 -7.91
CA ASP A 452 22.84 -27.83 -6.63
C ASP A 452 22.11 -29.12 -6.24
N LEU A 453 21.50 -29.83 -7.19
CA LEU A 453 20.91 -31.16 -6.96
C LEU A 453 21.97 -32.15 -6.43
N TYR A 454 23.16 -32.17 -7.05
CA TYR A 454 24.27 -33.00 -6.57
C TYR A 454 24.77 -32.56 -5.19
N ARG A 455 24.86 -31.25 -4.93
CA ARG A 455 25.26 -30.72 -3.62
C ARG A 455 24.27 -31.10 -2.51
N ASP A 456 22.97 -31.12 -2.79
CA ASP A 456 21.95 -31.58 -1.83
C ASP A 456 22.07 -33.09 -1.53
N GLN A 457 22.65 -33.86 -2.46
CA GLN A 457 22.96 -35.29 -2.29
C GLN A 457 24.37 -35.56 -1.73
N GLY A 458 25.03 -34.55 -1.15
CA GLY A 458 26.32 -34.68 -0.46
C GLY A 458 27.54 -34.43 -1.35
N TYR A 459 27.37 -34.15 -2.63
CA TYR A 459 28.48 -33.85 -3.55
C TYR A 459 28.81 -32.36 -3.53
N LEU A 460 29.41 -31.89 -2.42
CA LEU A 460 29.62 -30.46 -2.14
C LEU A 460 30.48 -29.72 -3.19
N ALA A 461 31.37 -30.44 -3.87
CA ALA A 461 32.25 -29.92 -4.91
C ALA A 461 31.73 -30.20 -6.33
N ALA A 462 30.44 -30.54 -6.48
CA ALA A 462 29.87 -30.83 -7.79
C ALA A 462 29.91 -29.61 -8.72
N GLU A 463 30.43 -29.84 -9.92
CA GLU A 463 30.51 -28.88 -11.01
C GLU A 463 29.86 -29.46 -12.26
N VAL A 464 29.10 -28.64 -12.98
CA VAL A 464 28.55 -28.98 -14.30
C VAL A 464 29.13 -28.00 -15.31
N GLY A 465 29.83 -28.52 -16.31
CA GLY A 465 30.44 -27.70 -17.36
C GLY A 465 29.39 -27.12 -18.31
N PRO A 466 29.76 -26.11 -19.12
CA PRO A 466 28.83 -25.43 -20.02
C PRO A 466 28.24 -26.39 -21.06
N ALA A 467 26.94 -26.23 -21.34
CA ALA A 467 26.22 -27.03 -22.32
C ALA A 467 26.83 -26.91 -23.73
N LYS A 468 27.26 -28.03 -24.31
CA LYS A 468 27.79 -28.12 -25.68
C LYS A 468 26.67 -28.54 -26.63
N VAL A 469 26.43 -27.76 -27.69
CA VAL A 469 25.33 -28.00 -28.63
C VAL A 469 25.85 -28.38 -30.01
N THR A 470 25.29 -29.45 -30.61
CA THR A 470 25.62 -29.91 -31.97
C THR A 470 24.35 -30.18 -32.78
N GLU A 471 24.35 -29.90 -34.10
CA GLU A 471 23.23 -30.22 -35.00
C GLU A 471 23.35 -31.67 -35.50
N ARG A 472 22.24 -32.43 -35.44
CA ARG A 472 22.15 -33.80 -35.95
C ARG A 472 20.97 -33.92 -36.92
N VAL A 473 21.20 -34.57 -38.05
CA VAL A 473 20.12 -34.87 -39.02
C VAL A 473 19.42 -36.17 -38.60
N ARG A 474 18.10 -36.12 -38.44
CA ARG A 474 17.27 -37.26 -38.06
C ARG A 474 17.20 -38.26 -39.21
N VAL A 475 17.29 -39.55 -38.91
CA VAL A 475 17.02 -40.62 -39.87
C VAL A 475 15.52 -40.59 -40.18
N GLY A 476 15.14 -40.07 -41.35
CA GLY A 476 13.76 -39.77 -41.74
C GLY A 476 13.47 -38.30 -42.14
N GLY A 477 14.47 -37.42 -42.04
CA GLY A 477 14.34 -36.00 -42.40
C GLY A 477 13.95 -35.11 -41.21
N GLY A 478 14.67 -34.00 -41.03
CA GLY A 478 14.55 -33.08 -39.89
C GLY A 478 15.91 -32.83 -39.20
N THR A 479 16.14 -31.62 -38.67
CA THR A 479 17.37 -31.26 -37.93
C THR A 479 17.04 -31.11 -36.44
N GLU A 480 17.81 -31.76 -35.57
CA GLU A 480 17.66 -31.72 -34.11
C GLU A 480 18.97 -31.26 -33.47
N LEU A 481 18.88 -30.70 -32.27
CA LEU A 481 20.02 -30.35 -31.44
C LEU A 481 20.33 -31.49 -30.48
N ALA A 482 21.61 -31.85 -30.37
CA ALA A 482 22.14 -32.68 -29.30
C ALA A 482 22.91 -31.78 -28.32
N VAL A 483 22.51 -31.82 -27.04
CA VAL A 483 23.07 -30.99 -25.97
C VAL A 483 23.81 -31.90 -24.98
N GLU A 484 25.09 -31.62 -24.73
CA GLU A 484 25.92 -32.36 -23.77
C GLU A 484 26.33 -31.47 -22.60
N MET A 485 26.04 -31.90 -21.37
CA MET A 485 26.33 -31.17 -20.14
C MET A 485 27.27 -32.02 -19.25
N PRO A 486 28.60 -31.80 -19.30
CA PRO A 486 29.55 -32.67 -18.60
C PRO A 486 29.52 -32.43 -17.08
N ILE A 487 29.41 -33.50 -16.28
CA ILE A 487 29.29 -33.45 -14.82
C ILE A 487 30.60 -33.93 -14.17
N ARG A 488 31.05 -33.21 -13.13
CA ARG A 488 32.09 -33.62 -12.19
C ARG A 488 31.52 -33.56 -10.78
N ALA A 489 31.08 -34.71 -10.25
CA ALA A 489 30.41 -34.74 -8.94
C ALA A 489 31.37 -34.56 -7.75
N GLY A 490 32.63 -35.00 -7.86
CA GLY A 490 33.56 -34.98 -6.72
C GLY A 490 33.25 -36.08 -5.69
N VAL A 491 33.68 -35.89 -4.43
CA VAL A 491 33.48 -36.86 -3.33
C VAL A 491 32.13 -36.62 -2.66
N ARG A 492 31.44 -37.71 -2.26
CA ARG A 492 30.17 -37.66 -1.52
C ARG A 492 30.43 -37.54 -0.02
N TRP A 493 29.80 -36.55 0.61
CA TRP A 493 29.80 -36.31 2.05
C TRP A 493 28.49 -36.77 2.67
N LEU A 494 28.61 -37.59 3.71
CA LEU A 494 27.49 -38.10 4.49
C LEU A 494 27.51 -37.48 5.89
N LEU A 495 26.33 -37.18 6.41
CA LEU A 495 26.11 -36.72 7.76
C LEU A 495 26.14 -37.93 8.71
N GLY A 496 27.25 -38.09 9.43
CA GLY A 496 27.44 -39.20 10.36
C GLY A 496 26.67 -38.99 11.65
N SER A 497 26.76 -37.78 12.23
CA SER A 497 26.03 -37.39 13.43
C SER A 497 25.74 -35.88 13.45
N VAL A 498 24.66 -35.51 14.16
CA VAL A 498 24.33 -34.13 14.49
C VAL A 498 24.43 -33.98 16.00
N SER A 499 25.20 -33.00 16.46
CA SER A 499 25.29 -32.67 17.88
C SER A 499 25.05 -31.18 18.11
N PHE A 500 24.44 -30.87 19.24
CA PHE A 500 24.22 -29.51 19.70
C PHE A 500 25.16 -29.23 20.86
N ARG A 501 25.73 -28.02 20.90
CA ARG A 501 26.60 -27.57 21.99
C ARG A 501 26.20 -26.17 22.41
N GLY A 502 26.22 -25.94 23.72
CA GLY A 502 25.81 -24.66 24.30
C GLY A 502 24.29 -24.49 24.40
N ASN A 503 23.52 -25.57 24.18
CA ASN A 503 22.09 -25.60 24.46
C ASN A 503 21.85 -25.95 25.94
N GLU A 504 21.50 -24.97 26.76
CA GLU A 504 21.16 -25.15 28.17
C GLU A 504 19.65 -25.02 28.40
N VAL A 505 18.95 -24.26 27.54
CA VAL A 505 17.53 -23.93 27.69
C VAL A 505 16.61 -24.90 26.96
N VAL A 506 17.03 -25.40 25.80
CA VAL A 506 16.25 -26.35 25.00
C VAL A 506 16.99 -27.69 24.97
N ASP A 507 16.25 -28.76 25.27
CA ASP A 507 16.79 -30.10 25.26
C ASP A 507 17.31 -30.47 23.86
N ALA A 508 18.44 -31.18 23.83
CA ALA A 508 19.06 -31.58 22.56
C ALA A 508 18.13 -32.42 21.68
N LEU A 509 17.17 -33.15 22.27
CA LEU A 509 16.17 -33.93 21.56
C LEU A 509 15.14 -33.03 20.84
N ASP A 510 14.70 -31.94 21.47
CA ASP A 510 13.76 -30.99 20.87
C ASP A 510 14.42 -30.19 19.75
N LEU A 511 15.70 -29.82 19.92
CA LEU A 511 16.50 -29.19 18.86
C LEU A 511 16.72 -30.14 17.69
N PHE A 512 16.90 -31.43 17.97
CA PHE A 512 17.00 -32.46 16.95
C PHE A 512 15.68 -32.62 16.19
N ASP A 513 14.53 -32.62 16.87
CA ASP A 513 13.21 -32.66 16.23
C ASP A 513 12.94 -31.40 15.39
N LEU A 514 13.34 -30.21 15.86
CA LEU A 514 13.24 -28.95 15.11
C LEU A 514 14.12 -28.96 13.86
N ALA A 515 15.35 -29.45 13.95
CA ALA A 515 16.24 -29.63 12.80
C ALA A 515 15.74 -30.74 11.86
N GLY A 516 15.14 -31.81 12.41
CA GLY A 516 14.55 -32.93 11.69
C GLY A 516 13.34 -32.54 10.86
N LYS A 517 12.58 -31.50 11.25
CA LYS A 517 11.53 -30.90 10.41
C LYS A 517 12.07 -30.35 9.09
N VAL A 518 13.37 -30.04 9.02
CA VAL A 518 14.09 -29.60 7.81
C VAL A 518 14.95 -30.74 7.22
N GLN A 519 14.65 -31.99 7.59
CA GLN A 519 15.33 -33.20 7.11
C GLN A 519 16.84 -33.21 7.39
N ILE A 520 17.25 -32.74 8.58
CA ILE A 520 18.60 -32.94 9.11
C ILE A 520 18.53 -33.93 10.27
N GLY A 521 19.21 -35.08 10.16
CA GLY A 521 19.32 -36.07 11.21
C GLY A 521 18.12 -37.02 11.30
N ALA A 522 17.25 -37.10 10.30
CA ALA A 522 16.09 -38.00 10.34
C ALA A 522 16.49 -39.50 10.35
N THR A 523 17.70 -39.81 9.86
CA THR A 523 18.32 -41.13 9.76
C THR A 523 19.84 -41.01 9.93
N LEU A 524 20.34 -41.14 11.16
CA LEU A 524 21.77 -41.04 11.49
C LEU A 524 22.61 -42.10 10.73
N GLY A 525 23.71 -41.67 10.11
CA GLY A 525 24.70 -42.56 9.48
C GLY A 525 24.48 -42.89 7.99
N ALA A 526 23.48 -42.32 7.32
CA ALA A 526 23.23 -42.57 5.89
C ALA A 526 22.74 -41.34 5.08
N GLU A 527 22.60 -40.16 5.71
CA GLU A 527 22.05 -38.98 5.05
C GLU A 527 23.12 -38.16 4.31
N PRO A 528 22.82 -37.63 3.11
CA PRO A 528 23.72 -36.71 2.41
C PRO A 528 23.82 -35.35 3.11
N LEU A 529 25.02 -34.78 3.19
CA LEU A 529 25.21 -33.43 3.73
C LEU A 529 24.75 -32.35 2.73
N SER A 530 23.78 -31.51 3.11
CA SER A 530 23.29 -30.36 2.32
C SER A 530 23.46 -29.02 3.05
N PHE A 531 24.24 -28.10 2.50
CA PHE A 531 24.44 -26.77 3.10
C PHE A 531 23.16 -25.93 3.19
N TYR A 532 22.26 -26.08 2.21
CA TYR A 532 20.98 -25.37 2.20
C TYR A 532 20.13 -25.77 3.41
N ARG A 533 19.99 -27.08 3.64
CA ARG A 533 19.24 -27.61 4.79
C ARG A 533 19.89 -27.19 6.12
N VAL A 534 21.22 -27.11 6.18
CA VAL A 534 21.95 -26.69 7.38
C VAL A 534 21.64 -25.23 7.72
N GLU A 535 21.59 -24.36 6.72
CA GLU A 535 21.29 -22.93 6.91
C GLU A 535 19.81 -22.71 7.28
N GLU A 536 18.90 -23.47 6.69
CA GLU A 536 17.49 -23.39 7.06
C GLU A 536 17.24 -23.91 8.49
N ALA A 537 17.88 -25.02 8.87
CA ALA A 537 17.87 -25.50 10.25
C ALA A 537 18.44 -24.45 11.22
N ARG A 538 19.59 -23.81 10.89
CA ARG A 538 20.17 -22.71 11.68
C ARG A 538 19.14 -21.60 11.94
N ARG A 539 18.43 -21.15 10.90
CA ARG A 539 17.42 -20.09 10.99
C ARG A 539 16.20 -20.51 11.84
N VAL A 540 15.72 -21.74 11.67
CA VAL A 540 14.59 -22.28 12.45
C VAL A 540 14.96 -22.33 13.93
N LEU A 541 16.17 -22.81 14.24
CA LEU A 541 16.69 -22.85 15.61
C LEU A 541 16.81 -21.42 16.19
N GLU A 542 17.41 -20.47 15.47
CA GLU A 542 17.51 -19.06 15.93
C GLU A 542 16.15 -18.44 16.22
N ASN A 543 15.18 -18.58 15.31
CA ASN A 543 13.84 -18.02 15.52
C ASN A 543 13.13 -18.67 16.71
N HIS A 544 13.29 -19.98 16.90
CA HIS A 544 12.72 -20.67 18.05
C HIS A 544 13.27 -20.11 19.37
N TYR A 545 14.59 -19.92 19.46
CA TYR A 545 15.22 -19.30 20.62
C TYR A 545 14.76 -17.84 20.83
N ARG A 546 14.67 -17.04 19.78
CA ARG A 546 14.13 -15.67 19.86
C ARG A 546 12.69 -15.64 20.36
N ASP A 547 11.87 -16.60 19.98
CA ASP A 547 10.49 -16.73 20.45
C ASP A 547 10.43 -17.13 21.93
N LEU A 548 11.42 -17.88 22.43
CA LEU A 548 11.61 -18.20 23.85
C LEU A 548 12.21 -17.04 24.67
N GLY A 549 12.56 -15.92 24.04
CA GLY A 549 13.11 -14.72 24.69
C GLY A 549 14.62 -14.53 24.54
N HIS A 550 15.30 -15.39 23.80
CA HIS A 550 16.74 -15.29 23.53
C HIS A 550 17.00 -14.43 22.30
N LEU A 551 16.87 -13.10 22.45
CA LEU A 551 16.94 -12.16 21.33
C LEU A 551 18.31 -12.15 20.60
N PHE A 552 19.37 -12.36 21.37
CA PHE A 552 20.76 -12.32 20.93
C PHE A 552 21.33 -13.70 20.60
N VAL A 553 20.46 -14.70 20.46
CA VAL A 553 20.89 -16.05 20.10
C VAL A 553 21.70 -16.02 18.82
N LYS A 554 22.85 -16.68 18.86
CA LYS A 554 23.70 -16.92 17.71
C LYS A 554 23.86 -18.42 17.53
N VAL A 555 23.44 -18.93 16.37
CA VAL A 555 23.65 -20.34 16.03
C VAL A 555 24.72 -20.42 14.96
N GLU A 556 25.83 -21.09 15.28
CA GLU A 556 26.94 -21.31 14.35
C GLU A 556 27.08 -22.80 14.02
N GLN A 557 27.16 -23.13 12.73
CA GLN A 557 27.40 -24.47 12.25
C GLN A 557 28.91 -24.77 12.14
N HIS A 558 29.33 -25.94 12.64
CA HIS A 558 30.70 -26.42 12.54
C HIS A 558 30.72 -27.86 12.03
N TYR A 559 31.76 -28.20 11.26
CA TYR A 559 31.95 -29.54 10.70
C TYR A 559 33.19 -30.19 11.32
N ARG A 560 33.08 -31.45 11.77
CA ARG A 560 34.23 -32.25 12.25
C ARG A 560 34.31 -33.58 11.53
N GLU A 561 35.53 -33.99 11.19
CA GLU A 561 35.80 -35.29 10.60
C GLU A 561 35.76 -36.40 11.67
N VAL A 562 35.15 -37.54 11.32
CA VAL A 562 35.07 -38.72 12.19
C VAL A 562 36.20 -39.69 11.81
N THR A 563 37.39 -39.54 12.40
CA THR A 563 38.49 -40.49 12.14
C THR A 563 38.29 -41.79 12.94
N ALA A 564 38.60 -42.94 12.33
CA ALA A 564 38.37 -44.29 12.87
C ALA A 564 39.16 -44.67 14.15
N ARG A 565 39.83 -43.72 14.84
CA ARG A 565 40.65 -43.98 16.04
C ARG A 565 40.54 -42.92 17.16
N GLY A 566 39.44 -42.18 17.25
CA GLY A 566 39.12 -41.41 18.47
C GLY A 566 40.10 -40.29 18.86
N SER A 567 40.94 -39.82 17.94
CA SER A 567 41.81 -38.64 18.16
C SER A 567 41.24 -37.43 17.42
N VAL A 568 40.94 -36.36 18.17
CA VAL A 568 40.37 -35.11 17.67
C VAL A 568 41.47 -34.27 17.00
N ALA A 569 41.40 -34.07 15.69
CA ALA A 569 42.18 -33.06 14.98
C ALA A 569 41.37 -31.75 14.92
N SER A 570 41.89 -30.66 15.48
CA SER A 570 41.30 -29.32 15.37
C SER A 570 41.85 -28.62 14.11
N SER A 571 41.02 -28.39 13.09
CA SER A 571 41.40 -27.55 11.95
C SER A 571 40.79 -26.15 12.06
N LYS A 572 41.54 -25.16 11.57
CA LYS A 572 41.25 -23.72 11.64
C LYS A 572 40.20 -23.27 10.62
N PHE A 573 39.43 -22.27 11.06
CA PHE A 573 38.46 -21.45 10.34
C PHE A 573 38.90 -21.06 8.90
N SER A 574 38.01 -21.29 7.94
CA SER A 574 38.12 -20.82 6.55
C SER A 574 36.76 -20.34 6.05
N GLU A 575 36.74 -19.23 5.31
CA GLU A 575 35.54 -18.52 4.81
C GLU A 575 34.77 -19.25 3.69
N SER A 576 35.20 -20.45 3.29
CA SER A 576 34.49 -21.31 2.33
C SER A 576 34.47 -22.78 2.80
N PRO A 577 33.34 -23.25 3.37
CA PRO A 577 33.21 -24.60 3.95
C PRO A 577 33.48 -25.73 2.95
N SER A 578 33.10 -25.54 1.68
CA SER A 578 33.26 -26.51 0.59
C SER A 578 34.73 -26.76 0.23
N ARG A 579 35.58 -25.73 0.19
CA ARG A 579 37.01 -25.88 -0.08
C ARG A 579 37.76 -26.52 1.08
N ALA A 580 37.44 -26.11 2.31
CA ALA A 580 38.08 -26.64 3.52
C ALA A 580 37.82 -28.15 3.69
N LEU A 581 36.58 -28.62 3.45
CA LEU A 581 36.25 -30.04 3.49
C LEU A 581 36.94 -30.83 2.37
N SER A 582 37.07 -30.26 1.17
CA SER A 582 37.67 -30.95 0.02
C SER A 582 39.17 -31.29 0.18
N GLU A 583 39.93 -30.50 0.95
CA GLU A 583 41.35 -30.77 1.23
C GLU A 583 41.56 -31.87 2.28
N ILE A 584 40.63 -32.03 3.23
CA ILE A 584 40.73 -32.93 4.38
C ILE A 584 40.51 -34.40 3.97
N CYS A 585 39.45 -34.68 3.21
CA CYS A 585 39.07 -36.04 2.78
C CYS A 585 40.05 -36.69 1.76
N LEU A 586 40.98 -35.91 1.17
CA LEU A 586 42.00 -36.41 0.23
C LEU A 586 43.09 -37.28 0.91
N GLU A 587 43.25 -37.21 2.23
CA GLU A 587 44.21 -38.06 2.97
C GLU A 587 43.68 -39.48 3.26
N GLU A 588 42.37 -39.64 3.57
CA GLU A 588 41.73 -40.93 3.87
C GLU A 588 41.34 -41.76 2.63
N LEU A 589 41.14 -41.14 1.46
CA LEU A 589 40.85 -41.85 0.19
C LEU A 589 41.98 -42.78 -0.29
N ARG A 590 43.14 -42.78 0.39
CA ARG A 590 44.20 -43.80 0.20
C ARG A 590 43.85 -45.14 0.86
N SER A 591 42.81 -45.21 1.69
CA SER A 591 42.30 -46.43 2.34
C SER A 591 40.81 -46.68 2.06
N ALA A 592 40.51 -47.14 0.84
CA ALA A 592 39.36 -47.97 0.47
C ALA A 592 37.89 -47.51 0.73
N SER A 593 37.59 -46.32 1.27
CA SER A 593 36.21 -45.79 1.37
C SER A 593 35.82 -44.90 0.17
N THR A 594 34.54 -44.95 -0.26
CA THR A 594 33.98 -44.16 -1.39
C THR A 594 33.18 -42.91 -0.97
N SER A 595 33.06 -42.66 0.33
CA SER A 595 32.32 -41.54 0.92
C SER A 595 33.02 -41.07 2.20
N CYS A 596 32.95 -39.77 2.48
CA CYS A 596 33.50 -39.17 3.70
C CYS A 596 32.35 -38.81 4.66
N GLU A 597 32.50 -39.14 5.94
CA GLU A 597 31.51 -38.85 6.98
C GLU A 597 31.93 -37.62 7.79
N VAL A 598 30.94 -36.81 8.17
CA VAL A 598 31.15 -35.59 8.96
C VAL A 598 30.14 -35.49 10.11
N GLU A 599 30.64 -35.08 11.27
CA GLU A 599 29.84 -34.64 12.40
C GLU A 599 29.48 -33.16 12.21
N LEU A 600 28.18 -32.85 12.18
CA LEU A 600 27.67 -31.48 12.20
C LEU A 600 27.42 -31.05 13.66
N VAL A 601 28.13 -30.03 14.09
CA VAL A 601 27.99 -29.45 15.43
C VAL A 601 27.35 -28.08 15.32
N PHE A 602 26.11 -27.93 15.78
CA PHE A 602 25.52 -26.60 16.01
C PHE A 602 26.01 -26.07 17.35
N ARG A 603 26.85 -25.04 17.31
CA ARG A 603 27.22 -24.28 18.50
C ARG A 603 26.20 -23.16 18.69
N ILE A 604 25.40 -23.29 19.72
CA ILE A 604 24.38 -22.32 20.08
C ILE A 604 24.96 -21.46 21.21
N GLN A 605 25.02 -20.17 20.96
CA GLN A 605 25.21 -19.16 22.00
C GLN A 605 23.81 -18.62 22.29
N GLU A 606 23.14 -19.21 23.29
CA GLU A 606 21.74 -18.89 23.60
C GLU A 606 21.58 -17.42 23.98
N GLY A 607 22.60 -16.82 24.59
CA GLY A 607 22.50 -15.49 25.16
C GLY A 607 21.49 -15.42 26.31
N SER A 608 21.38 -14.25 26.91
CA SER A 608 20.48 -14.01 28.03
C SER A 608 19.02 -14.04 27.58
N ARG A 609 18.17 -14.74 28.33
CA ARG A 609 16.73 -14.68 28.13
C ARG A 609 16.22 -13.31 28.57
N ALA A 610 15.80 -12.50 27.61
CA ALA A 610 15.29 -11.17 27.88
C ALA A 610 13.82 -11.23 28.33
N THR A 611 13.51 -10.55 29.42
CA THR A 611 12.14 -10.25 29.83
C THR A 611 11.84 -8.76 29.67
N VAL A 612 10.57 -8.43 29.55
CA VAL A 612 10.11 -7.04 29.49
C VAL A 612 10.28 -6.42 30.87
N ARG A 613 11.23 -5.49 31.02
CA ARG A 613 11.43 -4.74 32.26
C ARG A 613 10.28 -3.76 32.47
N LYS A 614 10.03 -2.95 31.44
CA LYS A 614 9.03 -1.90 31.43
C LYS A 614 8.62 -1.60 30.00
N ILE A 615 7.34 -1.34 29.78
CA ILE A 615 6.86 -0.80 28.52
C ILE A 615 6.84 0.72 28.66
N ARG A 616 7.71 1.39 27.89
CA ARG A 616 7.82 2.84 27.90
C ARG A 616 6.52 3.47 27.40
N PRO A 617 6.18 4.69 27.86
CA PRO A 617 5.09 5.45 27.27
C PRO A 617 5.30 5.57 25.75
N PRO A 618 4.23 5.44 24.95
CA PRO A 618 4.34 5.49 23.50
C PRO A 618 4.81 6.88 23.05
N ILE A 619 5.71 6.91 22.08
CA ILE A 619 6.26 8.12 21.49
C ILE A 619 5.45 8.46 20.23
N GLY A 620 5.02 9.72 20.11
CA GLY A 620 4.21 10.22 18.98
C GLY A 620 2.70 10.00 19.08
N ALA A 621 2.21 9.40 20.19
CA ALA A 621 0.78 9.27 20.50
C ALA A 621 0.27 10.49 21.29
N GLU A 622 0.17 11.66 20.66
CA GLU A 622 -0.22 12.91 21.34
C GLU A 622 -1.71 13.00 21.65
N SER A 623 -2.57 12.60 20.69
CA SER A 623 -4.03 12.66 20.84
C SER A 623 -4.65 11.34 21.30
N THR A 624 -3.97 10.22 21.05
CA THR A 624 -4.42 8.87 21.42
C THR A 624 -4.04 8.55 22.86
N ARG A 625 -4.98 7.99 23.63
CA ARG A 625 -4.71 7.62 25.02
C ARG A 625 -3.67 6.50 25.09
N GLU A 626 -2.66 6.67 25.93
CA GLU A 626 -1.66 5.62 26.23
C GLU A 626 -2.34 4.30 26.62
N SER A 627 -3.41 4.36 27.42
CA SER A 627 -4.13 3.16 27.84
C SER A 627 -4.66 2.32 26.66
N LEU A 628 -5.07 2.97 25.56
CA LEU A 628 -5.51 2.25 24.36
C LEU A 628 -4.33 1.56 23.68
N VAL A 629 -3.22 2.28 23.50
CA VAL A 629 -1.99 1.74 22.90
C VAL A 629 -1.51 0.52 23.70
N ARG A 630 -1.44 0.66 25.03
CA ARG A 630 -1.02 -0.41 25.95
C ARG A 630 -1.93 -1.64 25.88
N ASN A 631 -3.24 -1.45 25.72
CA ASN A 631 -4.20 -2.56 25.61
C ASN A 631 -4.10 -3.34 24.30
N GLU A 632 -3.51 -2.76 23.25
CA GLU A 632 -3.31 -3.44 21.96
C GLU A 632 -1.98 -4.19 21.86
N LEU A 633 -1.06 -3.94 22.80
CA LEU A 633 0.14 -4.73 22.96
C LEU A 633 -0.23 -6.13 23.45
N THR A 634 0.55 -7.12 23.03
CA THR A 634 0.37 -8.51 23.46
C THR A 634 1.37 -8.96 24.51
N LEU A 635 2.38 -8.13 24.79
CA LEU A 635 3.38 -8.32 25.83
C LEU A 635 3.06 -7.41 27.02
N PHE A 636 3.28 -7.92 28.23
CA PHE A 636 3.16 -7.19 29.49
C PHE A 636 4.50 -7.13 30.22
N GLU A 637 4.60 -6.27 31.23
CA GLU A 637 5.79 -6.17 32.08
C GLU A 637 6.01 -7.48 32.83
N GLY A 638 7.23 -8.00 32.79
CA GLY A 638 7.60 -9.32 33.31
C GLY A 638 7.46 -10.47 32.31
N ASP A 639 6.78 -10.27 31.18
CA ASP A 639 6.68 -11.30 30.15
C ASP A 639 8.02 -11.58 29.48
N VAL A 640 8.12 -12.76 28.89
CA VAL A 640 9.23 -13.15 28.02
C VAL A 640 9.17 -12.28 26.76
N LEU A 641 10.28 -11.60 26.44
CA LEU A 641 10.33 -10.70 25.30
C LEU A 641 10.45 -11.49 23.99
N SER A 642 9.30 -11.79 23.38
CA SER A 642 9.20 -12.58 22.15
C SER A 642 9.08 -11.72 20.89
N ALA A 643 9.88 -12.02 19.86
CA ALA A 643 9.82 -11.34 18.56
C ALA A 643 8.47 -11.51 17.86
N ALA A 644 7.83 -12.69 17.99
CA ALA A 644 6.52 -12.95 17.43
C ALA A 644 5.43 -12.04 18.04
N GLU A 645 5.48 -11.83 19.35
CA GLU A 645 4.51 -10.99 20.06
C GLU A 645 4.75 -9.48 19.83
N LEU A 646 6.00 -9.03 19.66
CA LEU A 646 6.30 -7.65 19.22
C LEU A 646 5.65 -7.34 17.87
N ARG A 647 5.89 -8.18 16.85
CA ARG A 647 5.29 -8.01 15.51
C ARG A 647 3.77 -8.08 15.52
N LYS A 648 3.21 -8.89 16.42
CA LYS A 648 1.76 -9.01 16.60
C LYS A 648 1.19 -7.73 17.22
N SER A 649 1.89 -7.12 18.17
CA SER A 649 1.54 -5.83 18.76
C SER A 649 1.52 -4.71 17.71
N GLU A 650 2.53 -4.62 16.85
CA GLU A 650 2.58 -3.64 15.73
C GLU A 650 1.35 -3.74 14.82
N ARG A 651 0.99 -4.96 14.41
CA ARG A 651 -0.17 -5.19 13.55
C ARG A 651 -1.49 -4.80 14.21
N ASN A 652 -1.63 -4.96 15.53
CA ASN A 652 -2.86 -4.57 16.24
C ASN A 652 -3.00 -3.05 16.30
N LEU A 653 -1.91 -2.35 16.60
CA LEU A 653 -1.89 -0.89 16.62
C LEU A 653 -2.19 -0.29 15.24
N LEU A 654 -1.60 -0.82 14.17
CA LEU A 654 -1.93 -0.37 12.80
C LEU A 654 -3.41 -0.57 12.45
N ARG A 655 -4.02 -1.65 12.94
CA ARG A 655 -5.45 -1.95 12.71
C ARG A 655 -6.41 -0.97 13.39
N LEU A 656 -5.97 -0.22 14.41
CA LEU A 656 -6.78 0.85 15.00
C LEU A 656 -7.13 1.93 13.97
N GLY A 657 -6.32 2.09 12.91
CA GLY A 657 -6.57 3.02 11.82
C GLY A 657 -6.24 4.49 12.15
N VAL A 658 -5.86 4.78 13.39
CA VAL A 658 -5.45 6.13 13.86
C VAL A 658 -3.97 6.43 13.64
N PHE A 659 -3.15 5.42 13.32
CA PHE A 659 -1.71 5.56 13.07
C PHE A 659 -1.37 5.31 11.60
N SER A 660 -0.43 6.09 11.03
CA SER A 660 0.15 5.88 9.70
C SER A 660 1.38 4.98 9.74
N LYS A 661 2.15 5.02 10.85
CA LYS A 661 3.33 4.21 11.10
C LYS A 661 3.31 3.72 12.55
N VAL A 662 3.75 2.48 12.77
CA VAL A 662 3.91 1.86 14.09
C VAL A 662 5.20 1.05 14.08
N SER A 663 5.98 1.15 15.16
CA SER A 663 7.18 0.38 15.42
C SER A 663 7.17 -0.06 16.89
N VAL A 664 7.39 -1.35 17.16
CA VAL A 664 7.46 -1.89 18.53
C VAL A 664 8.73 -2.73 18.67
N HIS A 665 9.70 -2.21 19.40
CA HIS A 665 11.02 -2.85 19.56
C HIS A 665 11.56 -2.67 20.98
N PRO A 666 12.52 -3.51 21.40
CA PRO A 666 13.30 -3.22 22.60
C PRO A 666 14.10 -1.93 22.47
N LEU A 667 14.36 -1.28 23.60
CA LEU A 667 15.36 -0.22 23.71
C LEU A 667 16.77 -0.82 23.58
N ASP A 668 17.62 -0.18 22.80
CA ASP A 668 18.99 -0.62 22.48
C ASP A 668 19.01 -2.07 21.96
N PRO A 669 18.43 -2.34 20.77
CA PRO A 669 18.21 -3.70 20.26
C PRO A 669 19.48 -4.52 20.06
N ASP A 670 20.65 -3.88 20.00
CA ASP A 670 21.95 -4.52 19.77
C ASP A 670 22.72 -4.88 21.06
N THR A 671 22.26 -4.40 22.22
CA THR A 671 22.93 -4.63 23.51
C THR A 671 22.32 -5.82 24.24
N GLU A 672 23.11 -6.80 24.64
CA GLU A 672 22.61 -7.96 25.39
C GLU A 672 22.30 -7.61 26.86
N GLU A 673 21.04 -7.69 27.27
CA GLU A 673 20.60 -7.49 28.66
C GLU A 673 19.50 -8.51 29.05
N PRO A 674 19.47 -9.00 30.30
CA PRO A 674 18.48 -9.98 30.77
C PRO A 674 17.07 -9.39 30.94
N THR A 675 16.97 -8.06 31.01
CA THR A 675 15.70 -7.35 31.06
C THR A 675 15.80 -6.19 30.10
N LYS A 676 14.76 -5.93 29.31
CA LYS A 676 14.75 -4.89 28.28
C LYS A 676 13.51 -4.03 28.41
N ASP A 677 13.68 -2.73 28.23
CA ASP A 677 12.55 -1.82 28.09
C ASP A 677 12.00 -1.98 26.66
N VAL A 678 10.68 -1.95 26.48
CA VAL A 678 10.04 -1.97 25.16
C VAL A 678 9.56 -0.56 24.83
N VAL A 679 9.91 -0.09 23.63
CA VAL A 679 9.53 1.21 23.09
C VAL A 679 8.46 1.00 22.02
N VAL A 680 7.44 1.85 22.06
CA VAL A 680 6.38 1.91 21.06
C VAL A 680 6.46 3.28 20.41
N GLU A 681 6.78 3.32 19.13
CA GLU A 681 6.82 4.56 18.34
C GLU A 681 5.69 4.54 17.33
N VAL A 682 4.89 5.61 17.32
CA VAL A 682 3.75 5.74 16.42
C VAL A 682 3.72 7.11 15.77
N THR A 683 3.14 7.17 14.58
CA THR A 683 2.83 8.44 13.91
C THR A 683 1.33 8.53 13.74
N GLU A 684 0.69 9.50 14.42
CA GLU A 684 -0.75 9.71 14.34
C GLU A 684 -1.19 10.30 12.99
N LYS A 685 -2.35 9.84 12.52
CA LYS A 685 -3.04 10.46 11.38
C LYS A 685 -3.85 11.65 11.86
N LYS A 686 -4.09 12.59 10.94
CA LYS A 686 -5.09 13.66 11.16
C LYS A 686 -6.44 13.00 11.46
N PRO A 687 -7.06 13.27 12.63
CA PRO A 687 -8.24 12.53 13.07
C PRO A 687 -9.51 12.97 12.33
N VAL A 688 -9.52 14.17 11.74
CA VAL A 688 -10.69 14.72 11.04
C VAL A 688 -10.53 14.56 9.54
N ALA A 689 -11.55 14.02 8.90
CA ALA A 689 -11.71 13.96 7.45
C ALA A 689 -13.05 14.60 7.07
N VAL A 690 -13.03 15.40 6.02
CA VAL A 690 -14.21 16.01 5.40
C VAL A 690 -14.32 15.44 4.01
N GLU A 691 -15.52 15.01 3.64
CA GLU A 691 -15.85 14.56 2.30
C GLU A 691 -16.98 15.42 1.77
N VAL A 692 -16.85 15.93 0.55
CA VAL A 692 -17.94 16.66 -0.11
C VAL A 692 -18.08 16.13 -1.53
N GLY A 693 -19.30 15.86 -1.95
CA GLY A 693 -19.53 15.34 -3.28
C GLY A 693 -20.87 15.73 -3.86
N ALA A 694 -20.98 15.49 -5.16
CA ALA A 694 -22.19 15.70 -5.94
C ALA A 694 -22.40 14.51 -6.88
N GLY A 695 -23.64 14.21 -7.16
CA GLY A 695 -24.02 13.20 -8.12
C GLY A 695 -25.24 13.64 -8.92
N LEU A 696 -25.44 13.00 -10.06
CA LEU A 696 -26.66 13.11 -10.83
C LEU A 696 -27.02 11.72 -11.36
N SER A 697 -28.25 11.30 -11.19
CA SER A 697 -28.74 10.04 -11.76
C SER A 697 -30.22 10.16 -12.13
N THR A 698 -30.70 9.30 -13.03
CA THR A 698 -32.12 9.26 -13.37
C THR A 698 -32.99 8.79 -12.21
N GLU A 699 -32.45 7.89 -11.38
CA GLU A 699 -33.09 7.30 -10.22
C GLU A 699 -33.22 8.30 -9.06
N GLU A 700 -32.12 8.95 -8.68
CA GLU A 700 -32.03 9.76 -7.46
C GLU A 700 -32.01 11.28 -7.73
N GLY A 701 -32.02 11.68 -9.01
CA GLY A 701 -31.96 13.08 -9.41
C GLY A 701 -30.58 13.71 -9.22
N VAL A 702 -30.54 15.02 -9.00
CA VAL A 702 -29.32 15.77 -8.64
C VAL A 702 -29.12 15.65 -7.13
N ARG A 703 -27.97 15.11 -6.73
CA ARG A 703 -27.57 14.83 -5.36
C ARG A 703 -26.38 15.69 -4.95
N VAL A 704 -26.40 16.17 -3.72
CA VAL A 704 -25.23 16.69 -3.01
C VAL A 704 -25.08 15.94 -1.69
N PHE A 705 -23.83 15.74 -1.25
CA PHE A 705 -23.56 15.15 0.05
C PHE A 705 -22.32 15.76 0.70
N ALA A 706 -22.33 15.73 2.03
CA ALA A 706 -21.21 16.13 2.86
C ALA A 706 -21.08 15.14 4.02
N GLY A 707 -19.86 14.71 4.30
CA GLY A 707 -19.49 13.82 5.39
C GLY A 707 -18.41 14.46 6.25
N LEU A 708 -18.56 14.37 7.56
CA LEU A 708 -17.53 14.72 8.54
C LEU A 708 -17.22 13.47 9.37
N THR A 709 -15.97 13.02 9.34
CA THR A 709 -15.50 11.89 10.15
C THR A 709 -14.45 12.36 11.14
N HIS A 710 -14.58 11.97 12.40
CA HIS A 710 -13.54 12.09 13.42
C HIS A 710 -13.14 10.69 13.89
N SER A 711 -11.96 10.19 13.52
CA SER A 711 -11.53 8.80 13.72
C SER A 711 -11.00 8.47 15.12
N ASN A 712 -10.67 9.48 15.93
CA ASN A 712 -10.05 9.28 17.26
C ASN A 712 -10.74 10.07 18.38
N VAL A 713 -12.07 9.97 18.50
CA VAL A 713 -12.83 10.71 19.50
C VAL A 713 -12.36 10.35 20.92
N LEU A 714 -12.04 11.37 21.73
CA LEU A 714 -11.52 11.25 23.09
C LEU A 714 -10.22 10.43 23.21
N GLY A 715 -9.48 10.26 22.10
CA GLY A 715 -8.25 9.47 22.05
C GLY A 715 -8.46 7.96 22.17
N ARG A 716 -9.66 7.46 21.81
CA ARG A 716 -10.06 6.05 22.01
C ARG A 716 -10.21 5.25 20.71
N ALA A 717 -9.76 5.77 19.57
CA ALA A 717 -10.04 5.21 18.25
C ALA A 717 -11.55 4.98 17.98
N ILE A 718 -12.41 5.74 18.67
CA ILE A 718 -13.85 5.80 18.39
C ILE A 718 -14.02 6.73 17.20
N ARG A 719 -14.73 6.26 16.19
CA ARG A 719 -15.05 7.02 15.00
C ARG A 719 -16.41 7.69 15.18
N ALA A 720 -16.45 9.02 15.19
CA ALA A 720 -17.70 9.75 15.00
C ALA A 720 -17.86 10.10 13.53
N GLN A 721 -19.08 10.00 13.02
CA GLN A 721 -19.42 10.40 11.66
C GLN A 721 -20.71 11.19 11.64
N ALA A 722 -20.76 12.24 10.83
CA ALA A 722 -21.96 12.99 10.54
C ALA A 722 -22.08 13.09 9.02
N ASN A 723 -23.20 12.63 8.48
CA ASN A 723 -23.44 12.58 7.05
C ASN A 723 -24.70 13.38 6.73
N ALA A 724 -24.63 14.17 5.66
CA ALA A 724 -25.78 14.87 5.10
C ALA A 724 -25.84 14.58 3.61
N ARG A 725 -27.02 14.18 3.13
CA ARG A 725 -27.35 14.00 1.72
C ARG A 725 -28.60 14.79 1.41
N ALA A 726 -28.62 15.50 0.29
CA ALA A 726 -29.82 16.13 -0.25
C ALA A 726 -29.94 15.83 -1.74
N ASN A 727 -31.16 15.60 -2.22
CA ASN A 727 -31.43 15.26 -3.62
C ASN A 727 -32.68 15.97 -4.10
N VAL A 728 -32.70 16.31 -5.38
CA VAL A 728 -33.86 16.88 -6.07
C VAL A 728 -34.02 16.13 -7.38
N GLN A 729 -35.25 15.81 -7.77
CA GLN A 729 -35.55 15.06 -8.99
C GLN A 729 -36.03 16.00 -10.12
N PRO A 730 -35.13 16.55 -10.97
CA PRO A 730 -35.53 17.42 -12.08
C PRO A 730 -35.90 16.66 -13.35
N PHE A 731 -35.65 15.35 -13.43
CA PHE A 731 -35.74 14.58 -14.67
C PHE A 731 -37.14 14.01 -14.94
N LEU A 732 -38.19 14.68 -14.44
CA LEU A 732 -39.58 14.26 -14.63
C LEU A 732 -39.98 14.21 -16.11
N PHE A 733 -39.26 14.92 -16.99
CA PHE A 733 -39.41 14.83 -18.44
C PHE A 733 -39.11 13.44 -19.02
N LEU A 734 -38.45 12.55 -18.28
CA LEU A 734 -38.22 11.17 -18.71
C LEU A 734 -39.44 10.26 -18.49
N TYR A 735 -40.41 10.69 -17.68
CA TYR A 735 -41.69 9.99 -17.48
C TYR A 735 -42.66 10.29 -18.64
N SER A 736 -43.60 9.38 -18.89
CA SER A 736 -44.63 9.54 -19.92
C SER A 736 -45.57 10.68 -19.54
N ASP A 737 -46.22 11.33 -20.51
CA ASP A 737 -47.10 12.47 -20.21
C ASP A 737 -48.25 12.09 -19.25
N ALA A 738 -48.71 10.83 -19.30
CA ALA A 738 -49.67 10.25 -18.38
C ALA A 738 -49.21 10.30 -16.91
N ILE A 739 -47.96 9.86 -16.65
CA ILE A 739 -47.38 9.85 -15.30
C ILE A 739 -46.87 11.23 -14.90
N ARG A 740 -46.16 11.93 -15.81
CA ARG A 740 -45.53 13.23 -15.55
C ARG A 740 -46.53 14.27 -15.05
N GLY A 741 -47.68 14.39 -15.72
CA GLY A 741 -48.72 15.33 -15.34
C GLY A 741 -49.30 15.08 -13.94
N GLN A 742 -49.16 13.85 -13.42
CA GLN A 742 -49.62 13.47 -12.09
C GLN A 742 -48.58 13.75 -11.00
N ILE A 743 -47.29 13.60 -11.31
CA ILE A 743 -46.22 13.71 -10.30
C ILE A 743 -45.54 15.08 -10.23
N GLU A 744 -45.65 15.91 -11.28
CA GLU A 744 -45.00 17.22 -11.33
C GLU A 744 -45.39 18.16 -10.18
N THR A 745 -46.66 18.18 -9.79
CA THR A 745 -47.14 18.97 -8.64
C THR A 745 -46.63 18.40 -7.31
N LEU A 746 -46.52 17.07 -7.18
CA LEU A 746 -46.04 16.40 -5.97
C LEU A 746 -44.58 16.74 -5.67
N PHE A 747 -43.74 16.66 -6.69
CA PHE A 747 -42.32 17.02 -6.59
C PHE A 747 -42.12 18.55 -6.49
N ALA A 748 -43.07 19.38 -6.94
CA ALA A 748 -43.00 20.83 -6.76
C ALA A 748 -43.29 21.29 -5.33
N GLU A 749 -44.16 20.61 -4.57
CA GLU A 749 -44.51 20.99 -3.19
C GLU A 749 -43.37 20.77 -2.19
N ARG A 750 -42.67 19.64 -2.30
CA ARG A 750 -41.49 19.31 -1.47
C ARG A 750 -40.39 18.69 -2.34
N PRO A 751 -39.63 19.52 -3.08
CA PRO A 751 -38.68 19.03 -4.09
C PRO A 751 -37.43 18.38 -3.52
N VAL A 752 -37.12 18.61 -2.24
CA VAL A 752 -35.87 18.16 -1.62
C VAL A 752 -36.12 16.90 -0.80
N GLU A 753 -35.51 15.80 -1.22
CA GLU A 753 -35.23 14.63 -0.37
C GLU A 753 -33.97 14.88 0.43
N TYR A 754 -33.92 14.42 1.67
CA TYR A 754 -32.70 14.52 2.47
C TYR A 754 -32.53 13.32 3.36
N ALA A 755 -31.28 13.02 3.71
CA ALA A 755 -30.92 12.07 4.74
C ALA A 755 -29.79 12.66 5.58
N LEU A 756 -30.03 12.80 6.88
CA LEU A 756 -29.06 13.27 7.85
C LEU A 756 -28.79 12.12 8.81
N SER A 757 -27.52 11.74 9.00
CA SER A 757 -27.14 10.72 9.98
C SER A 757 -25.99 11.18 10.86
N VAL A 758 -26.01 10.75 12.12
CA VAL A 758 -24.92 10.92 13.05
C VAL A 758 -24.68 9.58 13.73
N GLY A 759 -23.44 9.11 13.70
CA GLY A 759 -23.07 7.82 14.25
C GLY A 759 -21.77 7.84 15.02
N LEU A 760 -21.64 6.87 15.92
CA LEU A 760 -20.44 6.52 16.65
C LEU A 760 -20.12 5.05 16.38
N ASP A 761 -18.95 4.78 15.82
CA ASP A 761 -18.46 3.44 15.55
C ASP A 761 -17.23 3.16 16.41
N TYR A 762 -17.28 2.07 17.15
CA TYR A 762 -16.17 1.52 17.90
C TYR A 762 -15.63 0.27 17.20
N PRO A 763 -14.53 0.38 16.43
CA PRO A 763 -14.07 -0.69 15.55
C PRO A 763 -13.49 -1.90 16.28
N HIS A 764 -13.19 -1.77 17.58
CA HIS A 764 -12.58 -2.81 18.40
C HIS A 764 -13.25 -2.86 19.77
N ILE A 765 -14.20 -3.77 19.97
CA ILE A 765 -14.87 -3.94 21.27
C ILE A 765 -13.88 -4.56 22.26
N LEU A 766 -13.58 -3.81 23.33
CA LEU A 766 -12.64 -4.24 24.36
C LEU A 766 -13.16 -5.50 25.08
N GLY A 767 -12.32 -6.53 25.19
CA GLY A 767 -12.65 -7.81 25.83
C GLY A 767 -13.24 -8.88 24.90
N LEU A 768 -13.54 -8.55 23.63
CA LEU A 768 -13.89 -9.54 22.60
C LEU A 768 -12.69 -9.85 21.69
N PRO A 769 -12.70 -10.99 20.96
CA PRO A 769 -11.67 -11.28 19.97
C PRO A 769 -11.50 -10.15 18.95
N ARG A 770 -10.30 -10.02 18.38
CA ARG A 770 -10.02 -8.99 17.37
C ARG A 770 -10.91 -9.15 16.14
N GLY A 771 -11.39 -8.03 15.61
CA GLY A 771 -12.27 -7.96 14.45
C GLY A 771 -13.75 -7.76 14.78
N PHE A 772 -14.15 -7.75 16.06
CA PHE A 772 -15.48 -7.33 16.50
C PHE A 772 -15.56 -5.81 16.64
N GLY A 773 -16.51 -5.19 15.94
CA GLY A 773 -16.85 -3.77 16.07
C GLY A 773 -18.32 -3.58 16.40
N ALA A 774 -18.64 -2.48 17.09
CA ALA A 774 -20.01 -2.06 17.36
C ALA A 774 -20.19 -0.59 17.01
N GLY A 775 -21.39 -0.20 16.61
CA GLY A 775 -21.71 1.19 16.33
C GLY A 775 -23.16 1.52 16.63
N VAL A 776 -23.42 2.81 16.81
CA VAL A 776 -24.76 3.37 16.88
C VAL A 776 -24.87 4.47 15.83
N ASP A 777 -25.94 4.46 15.06
CA ASP A 777 -26.26 5.49 14.08
C ASP A 777 -27.69 5.97 14.30
N VAL A 778 -27.89 7.28 14.29
CA VAL A 778 -29.20 7.92 14.31
C VAL A 778 -29.36 8.67 13.01
N ALA A 779 -30.45 8.41 12.30
CA ALA A 779 -30.73 9.07 11.05
C ALA A 779 -32.15 9.63 10.99
N VAL A 780 -32.31 10.72 10.25
CA VAL A 780 -33.59 11.30 9.86
C VAL A 780 -33.55 11.46 8.34
N LEU A 781 -34.58 10.96 7.68
CA LEU A 781 -34.69 11.05 6.23
C LEU A 781 -36.10 11.49 5.82
N GLN A 782 -36.16 12.16 4.68
CA GLN A 782 -37.37 12.38 3.92
C GLN A 782 -37.16 11.80 2.52
N ASP A 783 -38.05 10.90 2.13
CA ASP A 783 -38.07 10.25 0.83
C ASP A 783 -39.33 10.64 0.05
N ASN A 784 -39.19 10.85 -1.26
CA ASN A 784 -40.26 11.26 -2.16
C ASN A 784 -40.32 10.30 -3.35
N ASP A 785 -41.21 9.32 -3.26
CA ASP A 785 -41.52 8.40 -4.34
C ASP A 785 -42.74 8.92 -5.14
N PRO A 786 -42.88 8.62 -6.44
CA PRO A 786 -44.12 8.89 -7.18
C PRO A 786 -45.39 8.43 -6.44
N ALA A 787 -45.37 7.28 -5.79
CA ALA A 787 -46.51 6.69 -5.10
C ALA A 787 -46.71 7.17 -3.65
N PHE A 788 -45.66 7.60 -2.95
CA PHE A 788 -45.75 7.97 -1.54
C PHE A 788 -44.66 8.95 -1.10
N ARG A 789 -44.88 9.57 0.07
CA ARG A 789 -43.87 10.34 0.79
C ARG A 789 -43.65 9.73 2.16
N GLU A 790 -42.40 9.63 2.57
CA GLU A 790 -42.00 9.07 3.86
C GLU A 790 -41.10 10.04 4.63
N ASP A 791 -41.47 10.33 5.88
CA ASP A 791 -40.62 11.01 6.85
C ASP A 791 -40.21 9.99 7.93
N ALA A 792 -38.97 9.48 7.88
CA ALA A 792 -38.51 8.42 8.79
C ALA A 792 -37.41 8.90 9.74
N ARG A 793 -37.45 8.39 10.97
CA ARG A 793 -36.37 8.47 11.95
C ARG A 793 -35.92 7.06 12.30
N THR A 794 -34.62 6.82 12.30
CA THR A 794 -34.06 5.50 12.58
C THR A 794 -32.98 5.59 13.64
N VAL A 795 -32.96 4.63 14.56
CA VAL A 795 -31.83 4.34 15.43
C VAL A 795 -31.34 2.94 15.11
N THR A 796 -30.09 2.81 14.74
CA THR A 796 -29.49 1.54 14.34
C THR A 796 -28.32 1.21 15.25
N LEU A 797 -28.33 0.02 15.85
CA LEU A 797 -27.19 -0.60 16.51
C LEU A 797 -26.54 -1.59 15.53
N GLY A 798 -25.28 -1.38 15.19
CA GLY A 798 -24.51 -2.26 14.32
C GLY A 798 -23.52 -3.10 15.10
N PHE A 799 -23.41 -4.38 14.77
CA PHE A 799 -22.33 -5.27 15.19
C PHE A 799 -21.68 -5.85 13.95
N SER A 800 -20.36 -5.84 13.88
CA SER A 800 -19.63 -6.37 12.73
C SER A 800 -18.51 -7.29 13.16
N TYR A 801 -18.27 -8.34 12.38
CA TYR A 801 -17.13 -9.23 12.56
C TYR A 801 -16.38 -9.41 11.24
N LYS A 802 -15.10 -9.03 11.25
CA LYS A 802 -14.20 -9.10 10.06
C LYS A 802 -13.09 -10.14 10.19
N GLY A 803 -13.20 -11.06 11.16
CA GLY A 803 -12.15 -12.03 11.49
C GLY A 803 -12.17 -13.33 10.69
N LEU A 804 -13.28 -13.68 10.00
CA LEU A 804 -13.37 -14.92 9.23
C LEU A 804 -12.61 -14.80 7.90
N ARG A 805 -11.61 -15.66 7.72
CA ARG A 805 -10.85 -15.83 6.47
C ARG A 805 -10.70 -17.31 6.12
N PRO A 806 -11.79 -18.03 5.82
CA PRO A 806 -11.68 -19.41 5.41
C PRO A 806 -10.90 -19.52 4.10
N GLU A 807 -10.24 -20.67 3.94
CA GLU A 807 -9.54 -21.03 2.73
C GLU A 807 -10.56 -21.38 1.64
N LEU A 808 -10.70 -20.50 0.66
CA LEU A 808 -11.64 -20.62 -0.45
C LEU A 808 -10.84 -20.54 -1.75
N LEU A 809 -10.97 -21.56 -2.61
CA LEU A 809 -10.20 -21.67 -3.85
C LEU A 809 -8.67 -21.60 -3.61
N GLY A 810 -8.18 -22.23 -2.54
CA GLY A 810 -6.75 -22.31 -2.20
C GLY A 810 -6.13 -21.05 -1.58
N HIS A 811 -6.94 -20.02 -1.28
CA HIS A 811 -6.47 -18.78 -0.65
C HIS A 811 -7.43 -18.30 0.45
N PRO A 812 -6.92 -17.65 1.52
CA PRO A 812 -7.76 -17.09 2.57
C PRO A 812 -8.56 -15.89 2.04
N ARG A 813 -9.89 -15.98 2.02
CA ARG A 813 -10.80 -14.92 1.54
C ARG A 813 -11.66 -14.36 2.68
N PRO A 814 -11.78 -13.03 2.82
CA PRO A 814 -12.56 -12.43 3.91
C PRO A 814 -14.06 -12.64 3.69
N ILE A 815 -14.77 -13.06 4.74
CA ILE A 815 -16.24 -13.07 4.78
C ILE A 815 -16.72 -11.88 5.61
N GLY A 816 -17.60 -11.07 5.04
CA GLY A 816 -18.24 -9.97 5.75
C GLY A 816 -19.46 -10.45 6.51
N LEU A 817 -19.43 -10.40 7.85
CA LEU A 817 -20.59 -10.62 8.71
C LEU A 817 -20.98 -9.34 9.41
N GLN A 818 -22.26 -8.96 9.30
CA GLN A 818 -22.84 -7.83 10.01
C GLN A 818 -24.20 -8.21 10.60
N LEU A 819 -24.50 -7.66 11.77
CA LEU A 819 -25.82 -7.71 12.39
C LEU A 819 -26.24 -6.28 12.70
N ARG A 820 -27.37 -5.85 12.17
CA ARG A 820 -27.97 -4.55 12.51
C ARG A 820 -29.28 -4.76 13.25
N LEU A 821 -29.45 -4.05 14.36
CA LEU A 821 -30.70 -3.95 15.10
C LEU A 821 -31.23 -2.53 14.86
N GLY A 822 -32.37 -2.41 14.19
CA GLY A 822 -32.99 -1.14 13.86
C GLY A 822 -34.18 -0.85 14.75
N PHE A 823 -34.42 0.42 15.03
CA PHE A 823 -35.71 0.94 15.46
C PHE A 823 -36.07 2.09 14.52
N GLU A 824 -37.25 2.05 13.92
CA GLU A 824 -37.73 3.02 12.95
C GLU A 824 -39.09 3.57 13.35
N TRP A 825 -39.25 4.89 13.20
CA TRP A 825 -40.53 5.60 13.27
C TRP A 825 -40.72 6.37 11.96
N SER A 826 -41.69 5.97 11.15
CA SER A 826 -41.93 6.54 9.82
C SER A 826 -43.36 7.02 9.65
N ASP A 827 -43.52 8.27 9.22
CA ASP A 827 -44.81 8.83 8.84
C ASP A 827 -44.97 8.70 7.33
N LEU A 828 -45.90 7.84 6.91
CA LEU A 828 -46.17 7.53 5.53
C LEU A 828 -47.42 8.27 5.04
N ARG A 829 -47.26 9.04 3.97
CA ARG A 829 -48.37 9.69 3.28
C ARG A 829 -48.45 9.20 1.85
N CYS A 830 -49.63 8.70 1.48
CA CYS A 830 -49.93 8.44 0.08
C CYS A 830 -49.98 9.78 -0.66
N ASN A 831 -49.39 9.82 -1.85
CA ASN A 831 -49.57 10.98 -2.73
C ASN A 831 -50.95 10.92 -3.39
N GLU A 832 -51.93 11.60 -2.80
CA GLU A 832 -53.30 11.68 -3.34
C GLU A 832 -53.33 12.55 -4.62
N LEU A 833 -53.81 11.98 -5.73
CA LEU A 833 -53.87 12.66 -7.02
C LEU A 833 -55.24 13.29 -7.27
N ALA A 834 -55.27 14.59 -7.56
CA ALA A 834 -56.50 15.31 -7.84
C ALA A 834 -57.19 14.79 -9.13
N GLY A 835 -58.48 14.47 -9.04
CA GLY A 835 -59.30 14.08 -10.20
C GLY A 835 -59.38 12.58 -10.51
N PHE A 836 -58.71 11.72 -9.73
CA PHE A 836 -58.79 10.26 -9.88
C PHE A 836 -59.37 9.59 -8.64
N THR A 837 -60.14 8.51 -8.85
CA THR A 837 -60.60 7.62 -7.77
C THR A 837 -59.50 6.73 -7.19
N ASN A 838 -58.27 6.77 -7.75
CA ASN A 838 -57.19 5.80 -7.52
C ASN A 838 -56.13 6.30 -6.53
N VAL A 839 -56.28 5.90 -5.28
CA VAL A 839 -55.39 6.17 -4.13
C VAL A 839 -53.98 5.59 -4.37
N CYS A 840 -53.07 6.32 -5.03
CA CYS A 840 -51.68 5.90 -5.34
C CYS A 840 -51.53 4.47 -5.93
N GLY A 841 -52.57 3.86 -6.51
CA GLY A 841 -52.62 2.42 -6.89
C GLY A 841 -53.32 1.43 -5.94
N ALA A 842 -53.95 1.87 -4.83
CA ALA A 842 -54.49 0.97 -3.78
C ALA A 842 -55.76 0.25 -4.24
N ASN A 843 -56.55 0.87 -5.13
CA ASN A 843 -57.69 0.21 -5.76
C ASN A 843 -57.27 -0.98 -6.64
N ALA A 844 -56.02 -0.98 -7.13
CA ALA A 844 -55.47 -2.08 -7.92
C ALA A 844 -54.99 -3.25 -7.04
N ASP A 845 -54.78 -3.03 -5.74
CA ASP A 845 -54.41 -4.08 -4.77
C ASP A 845 -54.96 -3.77 -3.36
N PRO A 846 -56.08 -4.42 -2.95
CA PRO A 846 -56.67 -4.27 -1.63
C PRO A 846 -55.76 -4.72 -0.47
N GLY A 847 -54.73 -5.54 -0.73
CA GLY A 847 -53.72 -5.95 0.24
C GLY A 847 -52.66 -4.87 0.52
N ARG A 848 -52.84 -3.65 -0.01
CA ARG A 848 -51.92 -2.53 0.18
C ARG A 848 -52.46 -1.50 1.15
N ARG A 849 -51.61 -1.03 2.06
CA ARG A 849 -51.91 0.13 2.91
C ARG A 849 -51.31 1.42 2.33
N SER A 850 -52.12 2.45 2.20
CA SER A 850 -51.76 3.72 1.52
C SER A 850 -51.08 4.75 2.42
N SER A 851 -51.48 4.88 3.68
CA SER A 851 -50.96 5.88 4.62
C SER A 851 -51.08 5.43 6.07
N GLY A 852 -50.23 5.96 6.95
CA GLY A 852 -50.22 5.67 8.38
C GLY A 852 -48.88 6.01 9.02
N THR A 853 -48.79 5.89 10.35
CA THR A 853 -47.50 6.01 11.06
C THR A 853 -47.01 4.61 11.36
N ALA A 854 -45.89 4.19 10.78
CA ALA A 854 -45.29 2.90 11.04
C ALA A 854 -44.20 2.99 12.12
N ILE A 855 -44.16 2.00 13.00
CA ILE A 855 -43.21 1.85 14.09
C ILE A 855 -42.70 0.41 14.06
N TYR A 856 -41.40 0.27 13.80
CA TYR A 856 -40.76 -1.03 13.62
C TYR A 856 -39.51 -1.17 14.49
N ALA A 857 -39.33 -2.35 15.08
CA ALA A 857 -38.00 -2.86 15.40
C ALA A 857 -37.57 -3.80 14.26
N SER A 858 -36.31 -3.78 13.87
CA SER A 858 -35.81 -4.69 12.85
C SER A 858 -34.52 -5.40 13.26
N ILE A 859 -34.35 -6.63 12.76
CA ILE A 859 -33.13 -7.42 12.88
C ILE A 859 -32.67 -7.78 11.48
N ARG A 860 -31.48 -7.29 11.10
CA ARG A 860 -30.92 -7.44 9.77
C ARG A 860 -29.52 -8.05 9.83
N PRO A 861 -29.40 -9.40 9.82
CA PRO A 861 -28.13 -10.03 9.55
C PRO A 861 -27.77 -9.85 8.07
N SER A 862 -26.48 -9.68 7.78
CA SER A 862 -25.94 -9.57 6.44
C SER A 862 -24.71 -10.44 6.31
N ILE A 863 -24.68 -11.19 5.22
CA ILE A 863 -23.52 -11.96 4.79
C ILE A 863 -23.12 -11.53 3.39
N SER A 864 -21.83 -11.32 3.20
CA SER A 864 -21.26 -10.93 1.92
C SER A 864 -19.97 -11.71 1.62
N PHE A 865 -19.82 -12.09 0.36
CA PHE A 865 -18.67 -12.77 -0.20
C PHE A 865 -18.19 -11.96 -1.40
N ASP A 866 -16.94 -11.51 -1.36
CA ASP A 866 -16.34 -10.73 -2.46
C ASP A 866 -15.10 -11.43 -2.99
N LEU A 867 -15.23 -11.96 -4.21
CA LEU A 867 -14.19 -12.65 -4.97
C LEU A 867 -13.85 -11.91 -6.26
N ARG A 868 -14.27 -10.64 -6.39
CA ARG A 868 -13.97 -9.82 -7.56
C ARG A 868 -12.49 -9.47 -7.59
N ASP A 869 -11.97 -9.27 -8.81
CA ASP A 869 -10.64 -8.76 -9.05
C ASP A 869 -10.50 -7.29 -8.65
N ASP A 870 -11.51 -6.47 -8.98
CA ASP A 870 -11.60 -5.06 -8.64
C ASP A 870 -12.99 -4.71 -8.09
N ALA A 871 -13.07 -3.82 -7.10
CA ALA A 871 -14.34 -3.45 -6.48
C ALA A 871 -15.16 -2.42 -7.29
N LEU A 872 -14.50 -1.59 -8.10
CA LEU A 872 -15.03 -0.44 -8.85
C LEU A 872 -15.26 -0.76 -10.33
N ASP A 873 -14.30 -1.39 -11.02
CA ASP A 873 -14.44 -1.94 -12.39
C ASP A 873 -14.15 -3.44 -12.45
N PRO A 874 -14.98 -4.29 -11.83
CA PRO A 874 -14.79 -5.74 -11.86
C PRO A 874 -14.87 -6.32 -13.28
N ARG A 875 -13.91 -7.18 -13.62
CA ARG A 875 -13.86 -7.91 -14.91
C ARG A 875 -13.82 -9.42 -14.73
N LEU A 876 -13.40 -9.89 -13.56
CA LEU A 876 -13.37 -11.29 -13.18
C LEU A 876 -13.85 -11.48 -11.74
N GLY A 877 -14.62 -12.53 -11.51
CA GLY A 877 -14.94 -13.00 -10.16
C GLY A 877 -16.41 -12.86 -9.82
N LEU A 878 -16.71 -12.94 -8.52
CA LEU A 878 -18.07 -13.09 -8.02
C LEU A 878 -18.28 -12.23 -6.77
N TYR A 879 -19.40 -11.54 -6.71
CA TYR A 879 -19.90 -10.89 -5.50
C TYR A 879 -21.26 -11.46 -5.13
N VAL A 880 -21.38 -11.96 -3.90
CA VAL A 880 -22.61 -12.51 -3.36
C VAL A 880 -22.99 -11.73 -2.13
N GLU A 881 -24.26 -11.36 -2.03
CA GLU A 881 -24.80 -10.69 -0.87
C GLU A 881 -26.21 -11.21 -0.56
N ALA A 882 -26.44 -11.51 0.73
CA ALA A 882 -27.76 -11.79 1.28
C ALA A 882 -27.99 -10.92 2.51
N ARG A 883 -29.14 -10.24 2.54
CA ARG A 883 -29.55 -9.30 3.59
C ARG A 883 -31.02 -9.53 3.98
N PRO A 884 -31.34 -10.64 4.65
CA PRO A 884 -32.67 -10.79 5.24
C PRO A 884 -32.87 -9.77 6.37
N GLU A 885 -34.08 -9.23 6.48
CA GLU A 885 -34.48 -8.28 7.50
C GLU A 885 -35.83 -8.66 8.08
N MET A 886 -35.85 -8.91 9.38
CA MET A 886 -37.05 -9.24 10.13
C MET A 886 -37.57 -7.95 10.76
N TYR A 887 -38.81 -7.60 10.48
CA TYR A 887 -39.50 -6.42 11.01
C TYR A 887 -40.58 -6.85 11.99
N PHE A 888 -40.55 -6.24 13.17
CA PHE A 888 -41.50 -6.42 14.26
C PHE A 888 -42.24 -5.10 14.47
N GLY A 889 -43.53 -5.08 14.18
CA GLY A 889 -44.34 -3.89 14.24
C GLY A 889 -45.02 -3.67 15.58
N PHE A 890 -45.23 -2.40 15.95
CA PHE A 890 -45.78 -2.02 17.26
C PHE A 890 -47.19 -1.41 17.23
N ASN A 891 -47.78 -1.24 16.05
CA ASN A 891 -49.13 -0.70 15.89
C ASN A 891 -49.86 -1.32 14.69
N GLU A 892 -51.14 -0.98 14.53
CA GLU A 892 -51.98 -1.51 13.45
C GLU A 892 -51.52 -1.11 12.04
N ASP A 893 -50.68 -0.06 11.93
CA ASP A 893 -50.07 0.42 10.69
C ASP A 893 -48.77 -0.33 10.34
N SER A 894 -48.25 -1.16 11.25
CA SER A 894 -46.96 -1.84 11.13
C SER A 894 -47.14 -3.35 11.24
N PRO A 895 -47.44 -4.07 10.16
CA PRO A 895 -47.49 -5.52 10.20
C PRO A 895 -46.09 -6.12 10.33
N ASP A 896 -45.97 -7.21 11.08
CA ASP A 896 -44.75 -8.03 11.13
C ASP A 896 -44.45 -8.57 9.72
N LEU A 897 -43.18 -8.51 9.29
CA LEU A 897 -42.79 -8.99 7.97
C LEU A 897 -41.32 -9.41 7.92
N LEU A 898 -40.99 -10.23 6.93
CA LEU A 898 -39.62 -10.59 6.57
C LEU A 898 -39.31 -10.08 5.16
N ASP A 899 -38.38 -9.14 5.05
CA ASP A 899 -37.80 -8.67 3.79
C ASP A 899 -36.56 -9.53 3.47
N LEU A 900 -36.56 -10.21 2.33
CA LEU A 900 -35.46 -11.03 1.83
C LEU A 900 -34.88 -10.40 0.58
N ARG A 901 -33.65 -9.88 0.67
CA ARG A 901 -32.90 -9.41 -0.50
C ARG A 901 -31.64 -10.24 -0.72
N ALA A 902 -31.45 -10.69 -1.96
CA ALA A 902 -30.22 -11.32 -2.40
C ALA A 902 -29.74 -10.75 -3.74
N LYS A 903 -28.43 -10.61 -3.86
CA LYS A 903 -27.75 -10.11 -5.06
C LYS A 903 -26.54 -10.99 -5.38
N LEU A 904 -26.41 -11.33 -6.65
CA LEU A 904 -25.31 -12.12 -7.19
C LEU A 904 -24.77 -11.42 -8.43
N ASN A 905 -23.53 -10.93 -8.38
CA ASN A 905 -22.86 -10.33 -9.53
C ASN A 905 -21.69 -11.21 -9.96
N GLY A 906 -21.71 -11.72 -11.18
CA GLY A 906 -20.61 -12.47 -11.79
C GLY A 906 -19.97 -11.68 -12.92
N TYR A 907 -18.65 -11.80 -13.03
CA TYR A 907 -17.85 -11.12 -14.03
C TYR A 907 -16.94 -12.13 -14.73
N LEU A 908 -16.99 -12.14 -16.06
CA LEU A 908 -16.23 -13.05 -16.90
C LEU A 908 -15.43 -12.23 -17.93
N PRO A 909 -14.10 -12.37 -17.98
CA PRO A 909 -13.30 -11.70 -18.99
C PRO A 909 -13.54 -12.33 -20.37
N LEU A 910 -13.63 -11.50 -21.40
CA LEU A 910 -13.80 -11.86 -22.80
C LEU A 910 -12.61 -11.32 -23.64
N PRO A 911 -12.45 -11.78 -24.90
CA PRO A 911 -11.37 -11.31 -25.78
C PRO A 911 -11.37 -9.77 -26.00
N LEU A 912 -10.21 -9.19 -26.34
CA LEU A 912 -10.04 -7.75 -26.65
C LEU A 912 -10.32 -6.80 -25.47
N GLY A 913 -10.04 -7.23 -24.24
CA GLY A 913 -10.32 -6.42 -23.04
C GLY A 913 -11.82 -6.25 -22.74
N THR A 914 -12.69 -7.00 -23.42
CA THR A 914 -14.13 -7.00 -23.18
C THR A 914 -14.42 -7.77 -21.90
N SER A 915 -15.49 -7.44 -21.17
CA SER A 915 -15.98 -8.26 -20.05
C SER A 915 -17.48 -8.47 -20.11
N LEU A 916 -17.94 -9.63 -19.66
CA LEU A 916 -19.35 -9.92 -19.45
C LEU A 916 -19.66 -9.75 -17.96
N ALA A 917 -20.56 -8.83 -17.65
CA ALA A 917 -21.13 -8.64 -16.32
C ALA A 917 -22.54 -9.21 -16.28
N VAL A 918 -22.81 -10.09 -15.32
CA VAL A 918 -24.13 -10.68 -15.08
C VAL A 918 -24.54 -10.40 -13.64
N SER A 919 -25.74 -9.83 -13.45
CA SER A 919 -26.29 -9.52 -12.13
C SER A 919 -27.66 -10.17 -11.98
N LEU A 920 -27.80 -11.07 -11.00
CA LEU A 920 -29.07 -11.61 -10.55
C LEU A 920 -29.49 -10.92 -9.26
N MET A 921 -30.71 -10.41 -9.23
CA MET A 921 -31.33 -9.76 -8.07
C MET A 921 -32.66 -10.43 -7.78
N THR A 922 -32.92 -10.70 -6.50
CA THR A 922 -34.22 -11.22 -6.05
C THR A 922 -34.59 -10.56 -4.73
N TRP A 923 -35.82 -10.08 -4.65
CA TRP A 923 -36.37 -9.45 -3.47
C TRP A 923 -37.73 -10.05 -3.15
N ARG A 924 -37.99 -10.40 -1.88
CA ARG A 924 -39.25 -10.99 -1.45
C ARG A 924 -39.66 -10.43 -0.11
N ILE A 925 -40.94 -10.10 0.06
CA ILE A 925 -41.55 -9.74 1.33
C ILE A 925 -42.48 -10.87 1.74
N VAL A 926 -42.40 -11.26 3.01
CA VAL A 926 -43.27 -12.27 3.62
C VAL A 926 -43.98 -11.63 4.83
N PRO A 927 -45.26 -11.25 4.72
CA PRO A 927 -46.04 -10.71 5.83
C PRO A 927 -46.44 -11.78 6.86
N PHE A 928 -46.61 -11.36 8.11
CA PHE A 928 -47.14 -12.16 9.21
C PHE A 928 -48.27 -11.39 9.95
N PRO A 929 -49.53 -11.89 9.95
CA PRO A 929 -50.03 -13.04 9.17
C PRO A 929 -49.98 -12.81 7.65
N GLU A 930 -50.07 -13.88 6.83
CA GLU A 930 -49.93 -13.79 5.35
C GLU A 930 -50.89 -12.79 4.68
N THR A 931 -52.00 -12.44 5.33
CA THR A 931 -53.02 -11.51 4.83
C THR A 931 -52.79 -10.06 5.28
N ALA A 932 -51.73 -9.78 6.03
CA ALA A 932 -51.48 -8.45 6.57
C ALA A 932 -51.20 -7.45 5.43
N PRO A 933 -51.90 -6.30 5.38
CA PRO A 933 -51.71 -5.35 4.30
C PRO A 933 -50.36 -4.64 4.45
N ILE A 934 -49.51 -4.73 3.42
CA ILE A 934 -48.16 -4.16 3.47
C ILE A 934 -48.20 -2.65 3.15
N PRO A 935 -47.58 -1.79 3.99
CA PRO A 935 -47.42 -0.37 3.71
C PRO A 935 -46.69 -0.12 2.38
N VAL A 936 -47.13 0.88 1.62
CA VAL A 936 -46.61 1.14 0.27
C VAL A 936 -45.08 1.38 0.24
N ASN A 937 -44.51 2.05 1.24
CA ASN A 937 -43.05 2.27 1.35
C ASN A 937 -42.22 1.00 1.59
N ARG A 938 -42.87 -0.10 2.00
CA ARG A 938 -42.20 -1.39 2.19
C ARG A 938 -42.26 -2.27 0.94
N ARG A 939 -43.08 -1.94 -0.06
CA ARG A 939 -43.23 -2.73 -1.27
C ARG A 939 -42.10 -2.45 -2.25
N TYR A 940 -41.85 -3.40 -3.14
CA TYR A 940 -40.84 -3.22 -4.19
C TYR A 940 -41.42 -2.50 -5.40
N PHE A 941 -40.66 -1.53 -5.88
CA PHE A 941 -40.90 -0.87 -7.16
C PHE A 941 -39.79 -1.27 -8.14
N ALA A 942 -40.15 -1.35 -9.42
CA ALA A 942 -39.25 -1.80 -10.47
C ALA A 942 -39.40 -0.97 -11.74
N GLY A 943 -38.44 -1.08 -12.64
CA GLY A 943 -38.22 -0.18 -13.75
C GLY A 943 -37.15 0.86 -13.39
N GLY A 944 -36.29 1.18 -14.34
CA GLY A 944 -35.18 2.09 -14.09
C GLY A 944 -33.79 1.49 -14.25
N ARG A 945 -32.77 2.29 -13.97
CA ARG A 945 -31.36 1.89 -14.10
C ARG A 945 -30.96 0.77 -13.15
N SER A 946 -31.38 0.82 -11.90
CA SER A 946 -30.97 -0.12 -10.85
C SER A 946 -31.66 -1.48 -11.00
N THR A 947 -32.91 -1.51 -11.48
CA THR A 947 -33.70 -2.72 -11.71
C THR A 947 -33.65 -3.15 -13.18
N ILE A 948 -34.70 -2.91 -13.98
CA ILE A 948 -34.80 -3.31 -15.39
C ILE A 948 -34.70 -2.06 -16.28
N ARG A 949 -33.55 -1.90 -16.96
CA ARG A 949 -33.30 -0.77 -17.86
C ARG A 949 -34.28 -0.79 -19.04
N GLY A 950 -34.51 0.37 -19.64
CA GLY A 950 -35.47 0.55 -20.75
C GLY A 950 -36.90 0.86 -20.31
N TYR A 951 -37.27 0.55 -19.07
CA TYR A 951 -38.51 1.04 -18.43
C TYR A 951 -38.22 2.28 -17.58
N GLN A 952 -39.26 3.10 -17.35
CA GLN A 952 -39.17 4.31 -16.52
C GLN A 952 -39.00 3.95 -15.03
N GLU A 953 -38.28 4.78 -14.28
CA GLU A 953 -37.94 4.55 -12.87
C GLU A 953 -39.20 4.25 -12.04
N GLN A 954 -39.20 3.11 -11.33
CA GLN A 954 -40.26 2.68 -10.39
C GLN A 954 -41.69 2.56 -10.98
N THR A 955 -41.85 2.54 -12.31
CA THR A 955 -43.17 2.53 -12.98
C THR A 955 -43.75 1.14 -13.27
N LEU A 956 -42.99 0.06 -13.10
CA LEU A 956 -43.46 -1.28 -13.49
C LEU A 956 -44.59 -1.75 -12.57
N PHE A 957 -45.71 -2.12 -13.18
CA PHE A 957 -46.84 -2.75 -12.49
C PHE A 957 -46.59 -4.24 -12.24
N PRO A 958 -47.04 -4.80 -11.12
CA PRO A 958 -47.00 -6.24 -10.93
C PRO A 958 -47.69 -7.01 -12.07
N ALA A 959 -47.10 -8.14 -12.49
CA ALA A 959 -47.53 -8.91 -13.65
C ALA A 959 -48.92 -9.56 -13.48
N ASP A 960 -49.34 -9.74 -12.23
CA ASP A 960 -50.57 -10.36 -11.77
C ASP A 960 -51.68 -9.34 -11.41
N VAL A 961 -51.42 -8.04 -11.61
CA VAL A 961 -52.40 -6.97 -11.35
C VAL A 961 -52.94 -6.41 -12.67
N ALA A 962 -54.26 -6.29 -12.78
CA ALA A 962 -54.96 -5.86 -13.99
C ALA A 962 -54.52 -4.46 -14.48
N SER A 963 -54.50 -4.29 -15.81
CA SER A 963 -53.91 -3.14 -16.51
C SER A 963 -54.66 -1.81 -16.37
N ASP A 964 -55.94 -1.83 -15.97
CA ASP A 964 -56.87 -0.73 -16.25
C ASP A 964 -57.24 0.09 -14.99
N VAL A 965 -56.62 -0.22 -13.85
CA VAL A 965 -57.09 0.22 -12.52
C VAL A 965 -56.27 1.38 -11.93
N SER A 966 -55.08 1.71 -12.45
CA SER A 966 -54.24 2.84 -11.98
C SER A 966 -53.13 3.15 -12.99
N GLU A 967 -52.67 4.41 -13.03
CA GLU A 967 -51.47 4.82 -13.81
C GLU A 967 -50.17 4.77 -13.00
N LEU A 968 -50.25 4.85 -11.66
CA LEU A 968 -49.13 4.62 -10.75
C LEU A 968 -49.09 3.17 -10.27
N SER A 969 -47.89 2.57 -10.27
CA SER A 969 -47.68 1.18 -9.84
C SER A 969 -48.04 1.00 -8.36
N PRO A 970 -48.74 -0.09 -7.98
CA PRO A 970 -49.01 -0.39 -6.58
C PRO A 970 -47.79 -0.91 -5.81
N GLY A 971 -46.68 -1.21 -6.50
CA GLY A 971 -45.55 -1.97 -5.97
C GLY A 971 -45.88 -3.46 -5.83
N GLY A 972 -44.88 -4.31 -5.62
CA GLY A 972 -45.04 -5.76 -5.48
C GLY A 972 -44.37 -6.34 -4.24
N LEU A 973 -44.66 -7.60 -3.94
CA LEU A 973 -44.07 -8.37 -2.83
C LEU A 973 -42.94 -9.30 -3.28
N LEU A 974 -42.84 -9.59 -4.59
CA LEU A 974 -41.75 -10.37 -5.17
C LEU A 974 -41.21 -9.66 -6.41
N PHE A 975 -39.91 -9.49 -6.47
CA PHE A 975 -39.19 -8.99 -7.64
C PHE A 975 -38.03 -9.91 -7.95
N PHE A 976 -37.79 -10.15 -9.24
CA PHE A 976 -36.51 -10.72 -9.68
C PHE A 976 -36.07 -10.06 -10.97
N ALA A 977 -34.76 -9.97 -11.18
CA ALA A 977 -34.17 -9.56 -12.45
C ALA A 977 -32.81 -10.23 -12.69
N LEU A 978 -32.59 -10.62 -13.94
CA LEU A 978 -31.32 -11.02 -14.50
C LEU A 978 -30.88 -9.93 -15.49
N LYS A 979 -29.74 -9.30 -15.21
CA LYS A 979 -29.14 -8.27 -16.05
C LYS A 979 -27.86 -8.81 -16.63
N SER A 980 -27.67 -8.63 -17.93
CA SER A 980 -26.45 -9.03 -18.63
C SER A 980 -25.93 -7.85 -19.43
N GLU A 981 -24.63 -7.58 -19.33
CA GLU A 981 -23.97 -6.45 -19.97
C GLU A 981 -22.61 -6.90 -20.50
N VAL A 982 -22.34 -6.65 -21.78
CA VAL A 982 -21.04 -6.90 -22.39
C VAL A 982 -20.32 -5.57 -22.54
N ARG A 983 -19.26 -5.34 -21.78
CA ARG A 983 -18.49 -4.08 -21.76
C ARG A 983 -17.33 -4.16 -22.73
N ILE A 984 -17.38 -3.35 -23.78
CA ILE A 984 -16.41 -3.32 -24.88
C ILE A 984 -15.61 -2.02 -24.78
N PRO A 985 -14.32 -2.04 -24.41
CA PRO A 985 -13.50 -0.84 -24.35
C PRO A 985 -13.25 -0.30 -25.76
N ILE A 986 -13.52 0.99 -25.98
CA ILE A 986 -13.24 1.72 -27.22
C ILE A 986 -11.93 2.51 -27.11
N SER A 987 -11.64 3.03 -25.92
CA SER A 987 -10.37 3.68 -25.54
C SER A 987 -10.12 3.46 -24.05
N GLU A 988 -9.03 4.00 -23.50
CA GLU A 988 -8.74 3.92 -22.05
C GLU A 988 -9.84 4.53 -21.17
N ALA A 989 -10.52 5.58 -21.64
CA ALA A 989 -11.55 6.27 -20.87
C ALA A 989 -12.98 5.92 -21.30
N PHE A 990 -13.18 5.33 -22.49
CA PHE A 990 -14.52 5.09 -23.05
C PHE A 990 -14.77 3.61 -23.32
N ALA A 991 -15.93 3.11 -22.89
CA ALA A 991 -16.44 1.79 -23.26
C ALA A 991 -17.91 1.85 -23.70
N VAL A 992 -18.29 0.93 -24.58
CA VAL A 992 -19.67 0.70 -25.02
C VAL A 992 -20.17 -0.59 -24.36
N ALA A 993 -21.39 -0.60 -23.87
CA ALA A 993 -21.93 -1.65 -23.03
C ALA A 993 -23.32 -2.11 -23.51
N PRO A 994 -23.45 -2.88 -24.60
CA PRO A 994 -24.70 -3.54 -24.94
C PRO A 994 -25.21 -4.41 -23.77
N PHE A 995 -26.51 -4.34 -23.51
CA PHE A 995 -27.12 -5.06 -22.39
C PHE A 995 -28.47 -5.67 -22.76
N VAL A 996 -28.84 -6.70 -21.99
CA VAL A 996 -30.17 -7.29 -21.95
C VAL A 996 -30.56 -7.49 -20.48
N ASP A 997 -31.72 -6.95 -20.12
CA ASP A 997 -32.30 -7.07 -18.79
C ASP A 997 -33.63 -7.83 -18.89
N VAL A 998 -33.82 -8.83 -18.04
CA VAL A 998 -35.01 -9.69 -17.97
C VAL A 998 -35.47 -9.78 -16.53
N GLY A 999 -36.75 -9.53 -16.25
CA GLY A 999 -37.26 -9.61 -14.89
C GLY A 999 -38.74 -9.27 -14.82
N ASP A 1000 -39.34 -9.42 -13.65
CA ASP A 1000 -40.71 -8.97 -13.42
C ASP A 1000 -40.97 -8.70 -11.93
N LEU A 1001 -42.09 -8.04 -11.67
CA LEU A 1001 -42.60 -7.70 -10.34
C LEU A 1001 -43.94 -8.41 -10.13
N PHE A 1002 -44.23 -8.90 -8.93
CA PHE A 1002 -45.48 -9.61 -8.60
C PHE A 1002 -46.06 -9.11 -7.28
N ALA A 1003 -47.39 -8.97 -7.22
CA ALA A 1003 -48.12 -8.62 -6.00
C ALA A 1003 -48.34 -9.87 -5.14
N ASP A 1004 -48.75 -10.99 -5.75
CA ASP A 1004 -48.81 -12.31 -5.15
C ASP A 1004 -47.63 -13.18 -5.60
N PRO A 1005 -46.67 -13.49 -4.69
CA PRO A 1005 -45.54 -14.36 -4.99
C PRO A 1005 -45.92 -15.76 -5.49
N LYS A 1006 -47.15 -16.25 -5.21
CA LYS A 1006 -47.64 -17.56 -5.67
C LYS A 1006 -47.93 -17.58 -7.17
N GLN A 1007 -48.07 -16.42 -7.81
CA GLN A 1007 -48.33 -16.27 -9.24
C GLN A 1007 -47.06 -16.12 -10.10
N LEU A 1008 -45.88 -16.31 -9.51
CA LEU A 1008 -44.61 -16.30 -10.23
C LEU A 1008 -44.64 -17.24 -11.43
N THR A 1009 -44.66 -16.67 -12.64
CA THR A 1009 -44.67 -17.42 -13.90
C THR A 1009 -43.66 -16.80 -14.86
N LEU A 1010 -42.70 -17.60 -15.32
CA LEU A 1010 -41.79 -17.23 -16.40
C LEU A 1010 -42.44 -17.62 -17.73
N SER A 1011 -42.74 -16.63 -18.57
CA SER A 1011 -43.41 -16.84 -19.86
C SER A 1011 -42.95 -15.79 -20.87
N ASP A 1012 -43.48 -15.87 -22.10
CA ASP A 1012 -43.22 -14.85 -23.12
C ASP A 1012 -43.69 -13.44 -22.70
N ALA A 1013 -44.58 -13.35 -21.70
CA ALA A 1013 -45.00 -12.07 -21.17
C ALA A 1013 -43.90 -11.40 -20.33
N THR A 1014 -43.01 -12.16 -19.64
CA THR A 1014 -42.00 -11.64 -18.71
C THR A 1014 -41.26 -10.43 -19.29
N ARG A 1015 -41.14 -9.34 -18.51
CA ARG A 1015 -40.57 -8.09 -19.02
C ARG A 1015 -39.11 -8.26 -19.41
N ARG A 1016 -38.79 -7.71 -20.57
CA ARG A 1016 -37.49 -7.79 -21.22
C ARG A 1016 -37.18 -6.45 -21.86
N ALA A 1017 -35.93 -6.04 -21.76
CA ALA A 1017 -35.41 -4.90 -22.47
C ALA A 1017 -33.99 -5.17 -22.95
N ALA A 1018 -33.64 -4.60 -24.09
CA ALA A 1018 -32.28 -4.58 -24.59
C ALA A 1018 -31.84 -3.14 -24.85
N GLY A 1019 -30.54 -2.90 -24.82
CA GLY A 1019 -30.04 -1.54 -24.98
C GLY A 1019 -28.55 -1.46 -25.16
N VAL A 1020 -28.06 -0.22 -25.21
CA VAL A 1020 -26.65 0.09 -25.30
C VAL A 1020 -26.28 1.15 -24.29
N GLY A 1021 -25.22 0.87 -23.53
CA GLY A 1021 -24.62 1.79 -22.58
C GLY A 1021 -23.36 2.45 -23.14
N LEU A 1022 -23.09 3.67 -22.67
CA LEU A 1022 -21.81 4.35 -22.75
C LEU A 1022 -21.25 4.45 -21.33
N ARG A 1023 -19.95 4.17 -21.19
CA ARG A 1023 -19.19 4.27 -19.95
C ARG A 1023 -18.05 5.24 -20.20
N TYR A 1024 -17.95 6.29 -19.41
CA TYR A 1024 -16.84 7.25 -19.49
C TYR A 1024 -16.17 7.38 -18.12
N GLN A 1025 -14.90 7.01 -18.05
CA GLN A 1025 -14.12 7.04 -16.82
C GLN A 1025 -13.51 8.43 -16.65
N THR A 1026 -13.80 9.08 -15.52
CA THR A 1026 -13.24 10.40 -15.17
C THR A 1026 -12.43 10.29 -13.89
N PRO A 1027 -11.51 11.24 -13.61
CA PRO A 1027 -10.73 11.23 -12.38
C PRO A 1027 -11.58 11.29 -11.09
N ILE A 1028 -12.81 11.80 -11.18
CA ILE A 1028 -13.71 11.97 -10.04
C ILE A 1028 -14.77 10.85 -9.94
N GLY A 1029 -14.84 9.93 -10.90
CA GLY A 1029 -15.80 8.82 -10.91
C GLY A 1029 -16.33 8.46 -12.31
N PRO A 1030 -16.99 7.29 -12.47
CA PRO A 1030 -17.51 6.86 -13.76
C PRO A 1030 -18.83 7.58 -14.13
N LEU A 1031 -18.95 8.00 -15.39
CA LEU A 1031 -20.21 8.42 -16.00
C LEU A 1031 -20.83 7.25 -16.77
N LEU A 1032 -22.12 7.05 -16.55
CA LEU A 1032 -22.93 5.98 -17.11
C LEU A 1032 -24.09 6.60 -17.89
N LEU A 1033 -24.30 6.18 -19.13
CA LEU A 1033 -25.45 6.56 -19.94
C LEU A 1033 -25.98 5.31 -20.67
N ASP A 1034 -27.23 4.93 -20.44
CA ASP A 1034 -27.86 3.73 -20.98
C ASP A 1034 -29.10 4.09 -21.79
N PHE A 1035 -29.17 3.60 -23.02
CA PHE A 1035 -30.35 3.69 -23.89
C PHE A 1035 -31.02 2.32 -23.92
N GLY A 1036 -32.22 2.20 -23.35
CA GLY A 1036 -32.94 0.93 -23.24
C GLY A 1036 -34.24 0.91 -24.04
N PHE A 1037 -34.53 -0.24 -24.64
CA PHE A 1037 -35.71 -0.50 -25.48
C PHE A 1037 -36.46 -1.73 -24.94
N PRO A 1038 -37.66 -1.54 -24.37
CA PRO A 1038 -38.54 -2.64 -24.00
C PRO A 1038 -38.99 -3.45 -25.22
N PHE A 1039 -39.00 -4.79 -25.13
CA PHE A 1039 -39.39 -5.65 -26.26
C PHE A 1039 -40.91 -5.67 -26.52
N ALA A 1040 -41.72 -5.65 -25.44
CA ALA A 1040 -43.17 -5.73 -25.53
C ALA A 1040 -43.80 -4.88 -24.41
N PRO A 1041 -43.99 -3.56 -24.63
CA PRO A 1041 -44.73 -2.71 -23.71
C PRO A 1041 -46.14 -3.26 -23.51
N ARG A 1042 -46.56 -3.45 -22.26
CA ARG A 1042 -47.89 -3.97 -21.90
C ARG A 1042 -48.92 -2.88 -21.63
N ARG A 1043 -48.48 -1.63 -21.43
CA ARG A 1043 -49.35 -0.48 -21.10
C ARG A 1043 -49.03 0.72 -21.96
N LEU A 1044 -50.01 1.60 -22.17
CA LEU A 1044 -49.83 2.88 -22.86
C LEU A 1044 -48.84 3.81 -22.13
N SER A 1045 -48.69 3.67 -20.81
CA SER A 1045 -47.70 4.40 -20.02
C SER A 1045 -46.27 3.89 -20.19
N GLU A 1046 -46.08 2.65 -20.69
CA GLU A 1046 -44.77 2.09 -20.99
C GLU A 1046 -44.29 2.62 -22.36
N VAL A 1047 -43.28 3.50 -22.32
CA VAL A 1047 -42.71 4.14 -23.52
C VAL A 1047 -41.85 3.17 -24.34
N ALA A 1048 -41.71 3.45 -25.64
CA ALA A 1048 -40.95 2.60 -26.57
C ALA A 1048 -39.43 2.58 -26.31
N TRP A 1049 -38.90 3.59 -25.62
CA TRP A 1049 -37.50 3.68 -25.23
C TRP A 1049 -37.34 4.62 -24.03
N THR A 1050 -36.30 4.39 -23.22
CA THR A 1050 -35.96 5.22 -22.06
C THR A 1050 -34.45 5.44 -21.99
N ILE A 1051 -34.02 6.61 -21.51
CA ILE A 1051 -32.63 6.92 -21.22
C ILE A 1051 -32.42 6.89 -19.71
N HIS A 1052 -31.33 6.24 -19.29
CA HIS A 1052 -30.88 6.15 -17.91
C HIS A 1052 -29.46 6.71 -17.81
N PHE A 1053 -29.14 7.46 -16.77
CA PHE A 1053 -27.77 7.95 -16.58
C PHE A 1053 -27.41 8.04 -15.11
N ALA A 1054 -26.12 8.01 -14.82
CA ALA A 1054 -25.58 8.22 -13.49
C ALA A 1054 -24.15 8.75 -13.55
N ALA A 1055 -23.84 9.69 -12.68
CA ALA A 1055 -22.50 10.21 -12.41
C ALA A 1055 -22.42 10.56 -10.94
N VAL A 1056 -21.33 10.18 -10.27
CA VAL A 1056 -21.06 10.55 -8.88
C VAL A 1056 -19.60 10.95 -8.81
N GLY A 1057 -19.33 12.08 -8.16
CA GLY A 1057 -17.98 12.48 -7.80
C GLY A 1057 -17.90 13.00 -6.36
N SER A 1058 -16.79 12.68 -5.70
CA SER A 1058 -16.42 13.16 -4.37
C SER A 1058 -15.03 13.79 -4.38
N PHE A 1059 -14.81 14.71 -3.43
CA PHE A 1059 -13.55 15.39 -3.16
C PHE A 1059 -13.15 15.23 -1.70
#